data_AF-A0A9E3X5D8-F1
#
_entry.id   AF-A0A9E3X5D8-F1
#
_cell.length_a   1.000
_cell.length_b   1.000
_cell.length_c   1.000
_cell.angle_alpha   90.00
_cell.angle_beta   90.00
_cell.angle_gamma   90.00
#
_symmetry.space_group_name_H-M   'P 1'
#
loop_
_entity.id
_entity.type
_entity.pdbx_description
1 polymer ?
#
loop_
_entity_poly.entity_id
_entity_poly.type
_entity_poly.pdbx_seq_one_letter_code
_entity_poly.pdbx_strand_id
1 'polypeptide(L)'
;MEETITPTRIFSRWRWLYRLILIGTVVLSSVIPVYAQSEPLRIHPALLTLAEESPNEIIRVIVQQNAQERISGGTLSRAGAQVTRELPIINGVVLELPARKVIDLARARGVRWITVDAPVIPAATPGSSCNMLTNPGFENGMTQWDDWENTLDKQISGHAHTGAFAVRLGQPSGAFSQSLQSATAGGTYTASGMFQRQSSNVRMSVGIDFFDSNWNEIDEVYTEIPPSDNYVPVSIAGVAPAGTVHMSIWVWKDPGGSLYLDDLRLHSSSMDSGACAGYPATAGYNVLANGDFEAGTTDWWLNNSSLQVTSTAYNGTKAIHLGQAAGSIAQSAGIALPGTLYTARGTFHRPIGAPWSGMGIDFFDVNWNEISDVYVTIPETSSYAPVTVSGIAPPGTVHMSVWIHKNSGSELYIDDVSLVGDEVPDAFVQSTGTNQLWHDAQPRTGQGITVAVVDSGIADHPDLNIAGSNNSRVLVSEDLTNSADKLKDAYGHGTHVAGIIGGNGSASNGIHRGIAPGVNLINMRISDGKGMTYASDLITGLQWLYEHQAQYNIRVVNISLNSTVPESYHTSPIAAAVELLWFKGMTVVVSAGNNGNGNGAVPLFSPANDPFVITVGATDDRGTGSLDDDVVATFSAYGTTIEGFAKPDLVAPGRNIVSLSAGNNATVTKEHPSHKVGSQYFRMSGTSMSAPVVSGVVALLLQDEPNLTPDQVKYR
;
A
#
# COMPACT_ATOMS: atom_id res chain seq x y z
N MET A 1 -4.22 89.31 -40.54
CA MET A 1 -4.57 89.88 -41.84
C MET A 1 -4.98 88.74 -42.72
N GLU A 2 -6.24 88.79 -43.13
CA GLU A 2 -6.92 87.87 -44.06
C GLU A 2 -6.19 87.77 -45.40
N GLU A 3 -6.28 86.63 -46.09
CA GLU A 3 -7.11 86.56 -47.30
C GLU A 3 -7.24 85.14 -47.86
N THR A 4 -8.50 84.83 -48.16
CA THR A 4 -9.07 83.73 -48.95
C THR A 4 -8.68 83.78 -50.44
N ILE A 5 -8.82 82.64 -51.13
CA ILE A 5 -9.36 82.40 -52.51
C ILE A 5 -8.58 81.28 -53.24
N THR A 6 -9.27 80.17 -53.49
CA THR A 6 -9.04 79.17 -54.58
C THR A 6 -9.95 79.53 -55.79
N PRO A 7 -10.04 78.79 -56.92
CA PRO A 7 -9.07 78.05 -57.76
C PRO A 7 -9.29 78.32 -59.29
N THR A 8 -8.33 78.00 -60.18
CA THR A 8 -8.66 77.74 -61.61
C THR A 8 -7.79 76.69 -62.29
N ARG A 9 -8.39 75.50 -62.44
CA ARG A 9 -8.47 74.67 -63.66
C ARG A 9 -7.27 74.64 -64.62
N ILE A 10 -6.49 73.55 -64.55
CA ILE A 10 -6.09 72.77 -65.75
C ILE A 10 -6.19 71.27 -65.43
N PHE A 11 -7.40 70.73 -65.56
CA PHE A 11 -7.64 69.30 -65.73
C PHE A 11 -7.94 69.07 -67.21
N SER A 12 -7.05 68.42 -67.97
CA SER A 12 -7.48 67.64 -69.16
C SER A 12 -6.43 66.72 -69.82
N ARG A 13 -5.29 66.37 -69.18
CA ARG A 13 -4.30 65.49 -69.86
C ARG A 13 -3.74 64.31 -69.08
N TRP A 14 -4.35 63.93 -67.94
CA TRP A 14 -3.80 62.87 -67.07
C TRP A 14 -4.80 61.76 -66.67
N ARG A 15 -5.93 61.64 -67.37
CA ARG A 15 -6.92 60.57 -67.11
C ARG A 15 -6.66 59.23 -67.82
N TRP A 16 -5.76 59.21 -68.82
CA TRP A 16 -5.37 57.96 -69.51
C TRP A 16 -4.16 57.26 -68.87
N LEU A 17 -3.21 57.99 -68.28
CA LEU A 17 -2.04 57.39 -67.62
C LEU A 17 -2.37 56.67 -66.30
N TYR A 18 -3.36 57.15 -65.53
CA TYR A 18 -3.75 56.49 -64.27
C TYR A 18 -4.53 55.18 -64.48
N ARG A 19 -5.17 54.96 -65.64
CA ARG A 19 -5.88 53.70 -65.92
C ARG A 19 -4.95 52.58 -66.41
N LEU A 20 -3.84 52.91 -67.06
CA LEU A 20 -2.83 51.92 -67.46
C LEU A 20 -1.93 51.51 -66.30
N ILE A 21 -1.64 52.40 -65.35
CA ILE A 21 -0.84 52.05 -64.16
C ILE A 21 -1.67 51.22 -63.16
N LEU A 22 -2.98 51.45 -63.02
CA LEU A 22 -3.81 50.63 -62.11
C LEU A 22 -4.16 49.23 -62.64
N ILE A 23 -4.11 49.00 -63.97
CA ILE A 23 -4.33 47.65 -64.55
C ILE A 23 -3.01 46.87 -64.61
N GLY A 24 -1.86 47.56 -64.75
CA GLY A 24 -0.53 46.94 -64.72
C GLY A 24 -0.06 46.52 -63.32
N THR A 25 -0.54 47.16 -62.24
CA THR A 25 -0.20 46.76 -60.86
C THR A 25 -1.16 45.76 -60.23
N VAL A 26 -2.27 45.41 -60.90
CA VAL A 26 -3.23 44.37 -60.42
C VAL A 26 -2.95 43.00 -61.05
N VAL A 27 -2.02 42.89 -62.01
CA VAL A 27 -1.66 41.60 -62.67
C VAL A 27 -0.24 41.13 -62.32
N LEU A 28 0.45 41.77 -61.36
CA LEU A 28 1.80 41.38 -60.93
C LEU A 28 1.95 41.16 -59.41
N SER A 29 0.84 41.00 -58.69
CA SER A 29 0.82 40.66 -57.26
C SER A 29 0.16 39.30 -56.94
N SER A 30 -0.04 38.43 -57.94
CA SER A 30 -0.74 37.16 -57.77
C SER A 30 0.12 35.95 -58.16
N VAL A 31 1.31 35.83 -57.57
CA VAL A 31 1.92 34.53 -57.25
C VAL A 31 2.80 34.71 -56.01
N ILE A 32 2.23 35.10 -54.86
CA ILE A 32 2.82 34.59 -53.61
C ILE A 32 2.50 33.10 -53.68
N PRO A 33 3.48 32.18 -53.70
CA PRO A 33 3.16 30.79 -53.47
C PRO A 33 2.44 30.76 -52.12
N VAL A 34 1.14 30.51 -52.16
CA VAL A 34 0.46 29.94 -51.00
C VAL A 34 1.20 28.65 -50.79
N TYR A 35 2.20 28.67 -49.90
CA TYR A 35 2.63 27.46 -49.24
C TYR A 35 1.37 26.97 -48.56
N ALA A 36 0.64 26.09 -49.24
CA ALA A 36 -0.38 25.29 -48.60
C ALA A 36 0.38 24.58 -47.49
N GLN A 37 0.23 25.05 -46.26
CA GLN A 37 0.68 24.28 -45.11
C GLN A 37 -0.02 22.94 -45.28
N SER A 38 0.75 21.89 -45.59
CA SER A 38 0.22 20.54 -45.58
C SER A 38 -0.42 20.35 -44.21
N GLU A 39 -1.70 19.95 -44.18
CA GLU A 39 -2.36 19.67 -42.92
C GLU A 39 -1.43 18.79 -42.06
N PRO A 40 -1.27 19.12 -40.76
CA PRO A 40 -0.43 18.32 -39.89
C PRO A 40 -0.92 16.87 -39.95
N LEU A 41 0.03 15.94 -40.12
CA LEU A 41 -0.29 14.52 -40.14
C LEU A 41 -0.94 14.14 -38.81
N ARG A 42 -2.07 13.40 -38.89
CA ARG A 42 -2.89 13.01 -37.74
C ARG A 42 -2.34 11.74 -37.10
N ILE A 43 -1.09 11.83 -36.62
CA ILE A 43 -0.31 10.68 -36.18
C ILE A 43 0.67 11.08 -35.08
N HIS A 44 0.85 10.19 -34.12
CA HIS A 44 1.83 10.33 -33.07
C HIS A 44 3.27 10.39 -33.63
N PRO A 45 4.14 11.33 -33.17
CA PRO A 45 5.49 11.49 -33.71
C PRO A 45 6.36 10.23 -33.67
N ALA A 46 6.22 9.39 -32.62
CA ALA A 46 6.98 8.13 -32.51
C ALA A 46 6.73 7.18 -33.70
N LEU A 47 5.56 7.22 -34.33
CA LEU A 47 5.25 6.42 -35.50
C LEU A 47 5.91 6.93 -36.77
N LEU A 48 6.23 8.24 -36.83
CA LEU A 48 7.01 8.80 -37.94
C LEU A 48 8.45 8.29 -37.87
N THR A 49 9.05 8.31 -36.67
CA THR A 49 10.39 7.75 -36.43
C THR A 49 10.44 6.26 -36.77
N LEU A 50 9.47 5.46 -36.31
CA LEU A 50 9.40 4.03 -36.65
C LEU A 50 9.23 3.78 -38.15
N ALA A 51 8.46 4.62 -38.85
CA ALA A 51 8.27 4.51 -40.30
C ALA A 51 9.57 4.82 -41.08
N GLU A 52 10.45 5.67 -40.54
CA GLU A 52 11.75 6.01 -41.13
C GLU A 52 12.82 4.97 -40.81
N GLU A 53 12.94 4.55 -39.55
CA GLU A 53 13.98 3.65 -39.07
C GLU A 53 13.70 2.18 -39.43
N SER A 54 12.44 1.76 -39.33
CA SER A 54 12.00 0.37 -39.49
C SER A 54 10.79 0.25 -40.43
N PRO A 55 10.86 0.70 -41.69
CA PRO A 55 9.71 0.83 -42.61
C PRO A 55 8.96 -0.48 -42.92
N ASN A 56 9.60 -1.63 -42.70
CA ASN A 56 9.05 -2.96 -42.96
C ASN A 56 8.57 -3.69 -41.69
N GLU A 57 8.84 -3.14 -40.51
CA GLU A 57 8.35 -3.71 -39.25
C GLU A 57 6.82 -3.62 -39.21
N ILE A 58 6.18 -4.71 -38.79
CA ILE A 58 4.75 -4.73 -38.55
C ILE A 58 4.52 -4.11 -37.18
N ILE A 59 3.85 -2.96 -37.18
CA ILE A 59 3.53 -2.21 -35.97
C ILE A 59 2.04 -2.37 -35.63
N ARG A 60 1.74 -2.34 -34.34
CA ARG A 60 0.39 -2.33 -33.81
C ARG A 60 0.02 -0.90 -33.40
N VAL A 61 -1.08 -0.38 -33.94
CA VAL A 61 -1.51 1.01 -33.73
C VAL A 61 -2.98 1.07 -33.33
N ILE A 62 -3.33 2.09 -32.55
CA ILE A 62 -4.71 2.46 -32.27
C ILE A 62 -5.07 3.62 -33.19
N VAL A 63 -6.16 3.47 -33.94
CA VAL A 63 -6.70 4.53 -34.81
C VAL A 63 -8.04 4.99 -34.28
N GLN A 64 -8.09 6.23 -33.79
CA GLN A 64 -9.35 6.90 -33.49
C GLN A 64 -9.98 7.40 -34.79
N GLN A 65 -11.27 7.12 -34.96
CA GLN A 65 -12.03 7.47 -36.17
C GLN A 65 -12.93 8.68 -35.92
N ASN A 66 -13.24 9.43 -36.98
CA ASN A 66 -14.26 10.48 -36.92
C ASN A 66 -15.64 9.86 -36.69
N ALA A 67 -16.46 10.49 -35.85
CA ALA A 67 -17.80 9.97 -35.51
C ALA A 67 -18.73 9.87 -36.72
N GLN A 68 -18.58 10.78 -37.69
CA GLN A 68 -19.45 10.90 -38.86
C GLN A 68 -18.91 10.16 -40.11
N GLU A 69 -17.64 9.76 -40.12
CA GLU A 69 -16.99 9.12 -41.26
C GLU A 69 -15.94 8.11 -40.77
N ARG A 70 -16.22 6.82 -40.86
CA ARG A 70 -15.27 5.75 -40.51
C ARG A 70 -14.34 5.43 -41.68
N ILE A 71 -13.20 4.83 -41.38
CA ILE A 71 -12.24 4.40 -42.40
C ILE A 71 -12.88 3.31 -43.26
N SER A 72 -12.88 3.48 -44.58
CA SER A 72 -13.44 2.48 -45.48
C SER A 72 -12.57 1.23 -45.56
N GLY A 73 -13.21 0.06 -45.68
CA GLY A 73 -12.48 -1.22 -45.82
C GLY A 73 -11.48 -1.22 -46.98
N GLY A 74 -11.81 -0.59 -48.11
CA GLY A 74 -10.87 -0.44 -49.24
C GLY A 74 -9.63 0.41 -48.91
N THR A 75 -9.70 1.32 -47.94
CA THR A 75 -8.55 2.09 -47.47
C THR A 75 -7.67 1.24 -46.56
N LEU A 76 -8.25 0.47 -45.65
CA LEU A 76 -7.53 -0.47 -44.80
C LEU A 76 -6.81 -1.55 -45.65
N SER A 77 -7.50 -2.12 -46.63
CA SER A 77 -6.90 -3.12 -47.54
C SER A 77 -5.74 -2.55 -48.36
N ARG A 78 -5.84 -1.30 -48.84
CA ARG A 78 -4.72 -0.64 -49.58
C ARG A 78 -3.51 -0.33 -48.70
N ALA A 79 -3.74 -0.08 -47.41
CA ALA A 79 -2.67 0.07 -46.43
C ALA A 79 -2.04 -1.28 -46.04
N GLY A 80 -2.63 -2.41 -46.45
CA GLY A 80 -2.25 -3.73 -45.96
C GLY A 80 -2.54 -3.91 -44.48
N ALA A 81 -3.47 -3.13 -43.92
CA ALA A 81 -3.80 -3.13 -42.51
C ALA A 81 -4.76 -4.27 -42.16
N GLN A 82 -4.45 -5.02 -41.11
CA GLN A 82 -5.34 -6.01 -40.52
C GLN A 82 -5.99 -5.42 -39.27
N VAL A 83 -7.32 -5.47 -39.21
CA VAL A 83 -8.07 -5.11 -38.00
C VAL A 83 -7.95 -6.25 -37.00
N THR A 84 -7.34 -5.99 -35.85
CA THR A 84 -7.19 -6.98 -34.77
C THR A 84 -8.23 -6.81 -33.67
N ARG A 85 -8.75 -5.58 -33.47
CA ARG A 85 -9.76 -5.30 -32.44
C ARG A 85 -10.53 -4.01 -32.73
N GLU A 86 -11.82 -3.98 -32.41
CA GLU A 86 -12.63 -2.75 -32.37
C GLU A 86 -12.62 -2.15 -30.95
N LEU A 87 -12.60 -0.82 -30.83
CA LEU A 87 -12.65 -0.07 -29.56
C LEU A 87 -13.82 0.93 -29.60
N PRO A 88 -15.08 0.48 -29.41
CA PRO A 88 -16.26 1.31 -29.67
C PRO A 88 -16.36 2.56 -28.78
N ILE A 89 -15.92 2.48 -27.52
CA ILE A 89 -15.96 3.57 -26.55
C ILE A 89 -15.29 4.83 -27.08
N ILE A 90 -14.18 4.68 -27.81
CA ILE A 90 -13.43 5.80 -28.41
C ILE A 90 -13.63 5.93 -29.92
N ASN A 91 -14.62 5.22 -30.48
CA ASN A 91 -14.82 5.08 -31.92
C ASN A 91 -13.50 4.72 -32.64
N GLY A 92 -12.76 3.76 -32.07
CA GLY A 92 -11.42 3.40 -32.50
C GLY A 92 -11.31 1.97 -33.00
N VAL A 93 -10.18 1.67 -33.63
CA VAL A 93 -9.83 0.34 -34.12
C VAL A 93 -8.33 0.09 -33.93
N VAL A 94 -7.97 -1.13 -33.54
CA VAL A 94 -6.58 -1.59 -33.45
C VAL A 94 -6.19 -2.24 -34.77
N LEU A 95 -5.08 -1.80 -35.35
CA LEU A 95 -4.59 -2.26 -36.63
C LEU A 95 -3.16 -2.78 -36.52
N GLU A 96 -2.85 -3.81 -37.28
CA GLU A 96 -1.48 -4.22 -37.59
C GLU A 96 -1.16 -3.90 -39.05
N LEU A 97 -0.06 -3.21 -39.29
CA LEU A 97 0.37 -2.79 -40.62
C LEU A 97 1.89 -2.52 -40.67
N PRO A 98 2.53 -2.56 -41.86
CA PRO A 98 3.91 -2.14 -41.98
C PRO A 98 4.10 -0.66 -41.63
N ALA A 99 5.15 -0.30 -40.87
CA ALA A 99 5.37 1.05 -40.38
C ALA A 99 5.31 2.12 -41.47
N ARG A 100 5.90 1.89 -42.65
CA ARG A 100 5.84 2.83 -43.79
C ARG A 100 4.42 3.18 -44.26
N LYS A 101 3.42 2.32 -44.00
CA LYS A 101 2.03 2.50 -44.43
C LYS A 101 1.20 3.36 -43.49
N VAL A 102 1.73 3.66 -42.31
CA VAL A 102 1.03 4.48 -41.31
C VAL A 102 0.82 5.92 -41.79
N ILE A 103 1.73 6.45 -42.60
CA ILE A 103 1.67 7.82 -43.16
C ILE A 103 0.52 7.94 -44.18
N ASP A 104 0.34 6.92 -45.02
CA ASP A 104 -0.78 6.85 -45.98
C ASP A 104 -2.11 6.82 -45.22
N LEU A 105 -2.16 6.05 -44.12
CA LEU A 105 -3.33 5.94 -43.27
C LEU A 105 -3.63 7.26 -42.52
N ALA A 106 -2.62 7.96 -42.02
CA ALA A 106 -2.78 9.25 -41.33
C ALA A 106 -3.41 10.35 -42.20
N ARG A 107 -3.38 10.19 -43.53
CA ARG A 107 -4.01 11.09 -44.51
C ARG A 107 -5.40 10.63 -44.94
N ALA A 108 -5.83 9.44 -44.53
CA ALA A 108 -7.11 8.89 -44.93
C ALA A 108 -8.28 9.70 -44.35
N ARG A 109 -9.35 9.81 -45.15
CA ARG A 109 -10.64 10.29 -44.64
C ARG A 109 -11.16 9.35 -43.57
N GLY A 110 -11.73 9.93 -42.52
CA GLY A 110 -12.22 9.22 -41.35
C GLY A 110 -11.18 8.93 -40.25
N VAL A 111 -9.89 9.24 -40.46
CA VAL A 111 -8.89 9.20 -39.38
C VAL A 111 -8.93 10.52 -38.59
N ARG A 112 -9.14 10.39 -37.27
CA ARG A 112 -8.99 11.48 -36.30
C ARG A 112 -7.55 11.55 -35.80
N TRP A 113 -7.01 10.42 -35.35
CA TRP A 113 -5.65 10.32 -34.82
C TRP A 113 -5.16 8.86 -34.85
N ILE A 114 -3.84 8.67 -34.98
CA ILE A 114 -3.17 7.37 -34.94
C ILE A 114 -2.10 7.42 -33.85
N THR A 115 -2.13 6.50 -32.89
CA THR A 115 -1.09 6.34 -31.88
C THR A 115 -0.57 4.90 -31.84
N VAL A 116 0.58 4.70 -31.19
CA VAL A 116 1.13 3.36 -30.95
C VAL A 116 0.20 2.64 -29.97
N ASP A 117 -0.07 1.35 -30.18
CA ASP A 117 -0.65 0.53 -29.13
C ASP A 117 0.42 0.20 -28.09
N ALA A 118 0.76 1.21 -27.29
CA ALA A 118 1.91 1.15 -26.38
C ALA A 118 1.64 0.22 -25.20
N PRO A 119 2.69 -0.45 -24.67
CA PRO A 119 2.61 -1.09 -23.37
C PRO A 119 2.15 -0.08 -22.30
N VAL A 120 1.26 -0.54 -21.43
CA VAL A 120 0.98 0.13 -20.15
C VAL A 120 1.59 -0.72 -19.03
N ILE A 121 2.24 -0.09 -18.07
CA ILE A 121 3.00 -0.79 -17.03
C ILE A 121 2.52 -0.39 -15.63
N PRO A 122 2.55 -1.32 -14.66
CA PRO A 122 2.35 -0.98 -13.26
C PRO A 122 3.36 0.03 -12.77
N ALA A 123 2.89 1.03 -12.02
CA ALA A 123 3.74 1.97 -11.31
C ALA A 123 4.13 1.40 -9.94
N ALA A 124 4.77 0.24 -9.94
CA ALA A 124 5.25 -0.44 -8.74
C ALA A 124 6.73 -0.81 -8.86
N THR A 125 7.47 -0.60 -7.77
CA THR A 125 8.79 -1.16 -7.54
C THR A 125 8.73 -2.01 -6.28
N PRO A 126 9.42 -3.17 -6.24
CA PRO A 126 9.63 -3.89 -4.99
C PRO A 126 10.24 -2.91 -3.96
N GLY A 127 9.64 -2.82 -2.77
CA GLY A 127 10.10 -1.87 -1.74
C GLY A 127 11.58 -2.06 -1.36
N SER A 128 12.21 -1.04 -0.80
CA SER A 128 13.55 -1.18 -0.22
C SER A 128 13.46 -2.05 1.04
N SER A 129 14.24 -3.15 1.12
CA SER A 129 14.18 -4.13 2.21
C SER A 129 14.46 -3.49 3.58
N CYS A 130 13.54 -3.65 4.52
CA CYS A 130 13.56 -3.10 5.89
C CYS A 130 14.37 -3.95 6.90
N ASN A 131 15.24 -4.81 6.37
CA ASN A 131 16.11 -5.70 7.11
C ASN A 131 17.46 -5.71 6.40
N MET A 132 18.52 -5.39 7.15
CA MET A 132 19.90 -5.46 6.66
C MET A 132 20.32 -6.93 6.49
N LEU A 133 19.61 -7.85 7.15
CA LEU A 133 19.86 -9.29 7.03
C LEU A 133 19.27 -9.87 5.75
N THR A 134 19.96 -10.84 5.19
CA THR A 134 19.46 -11.67 4.10
C THR A 134 19.06 -13.04 4.65
N ASN A 135 17.94 -13.58 4.14
CA ASN A 135 17.34 -14.82 4.66
C ASN A 135 17.07 -14.82 6.19
N PRO A 136 16.40 -13.78 6.73
CA PRO A 136 16.21 -13.60 8.19
C PRO A 136 15.29 -14.63 8.87
N GLY A 137 14.31 -15.15 8.14
CA GLY A 137 13.40 -16.21 8.60
C GLY A 137 13.80 -17.59 8.09
N PHE A 138 15.05 -17.77 7.66
CA PHE A 138 15.64 -19.09 7.35
C PHE A 138 14.89 -19.98 6.32
N GLU A 139 14.01 -19.38 5.51
CA GLU A 139 13.22 -20.06 4.48
C GLU A 139 14.07 -20.73 3.40
N ASN A 140 15.31 -20.27 3.22
CA ASN A 140 16.31 -20.89 2.36
C ASN A 140 17.42 -21.62 3.15
N GLY A 141 17.08 -22.12 4.34
CA GLY A 141 18.01 -22.76 5.27
C GLY A 141 19.02 -21.77 5.88
N MET A 142 20.26 -22.22 6.10
CA MET A 142 21.36 -21.37 6.60
C MET A 142 22.13 -20.65 5.47
N THR A 143 21.57 -20.57 4.26
CA THR A 143 22.22 -19.89 3.13
C THR A 143 22.45 -18.42 3.49
N GLN A 144 23.68 -17.91 3.29
CA GLN A 144 24.16 -16.57 3.67
C GLN A 144 24.36 -16.32 5.18
N TRP A 145 24.32 -17.37 6.00
CA TRP A 145 24.72 -17.30 7.41
C TRP A 145 26.04 -18.03 7.62
N ASP A 146 26.96 -17.39 8.31
CA ASP A 146 28.27 -17.92 8.67
C ASP A 146 28.14 -18.86 9.87
N ASP A 147 28.58 -20.11 9.68
CA ASP A 147 28.61 -21.13 10.72
C ASP A 147 30.06 -21.31 11.19
N TRP A 148 30.35 -20.81 12.40
CA TRP A 148 31.71 -20.73 12.92
C TRP A 148 31.97 -21.62 14.16
N GLU A 149 30.95 -22.32 14.69
CA GLU A 149 31.15 -23.40 15.67
C GLU A 149 30.16 -24.58 15.54
N ASN A 150 30.72 -25.78 15.38
CA ASN A 150 30.17 -27.15 15.49
C ASN A 150 28.76 -27.44 14.92
N THR A 151 28.74 -28.28 13.87
CA THR A 151 27.66 -28.48 12.89
C THR A 151 26.70 -29.63 13.16
N LEU A 152 26.78 -30.31 14.32
CA LEU A 152 26.15 -31.64 14.48
C LEU A 152 24.69 -31.65 14.97
N ASP A 153 24.13 -30.53 15.43
CA ASP A 153 22.72 -30.45 15.88
C ASP A 153 22.02 -29.13 15.51
N LYS A 154 22.57 -28.40 14.51
CA LYS A 154 21.90 -27.27 13.88
C LYS A 154 20.99 -27.79 12.79
N GLN A 155 19.68 -27.71 13.01
CA GLN A 155 18.70 -28.25 12.07
C GLN A 155 17.74 -27.14 11.65
N ILE A 156 17.44 -27.10 10.36
CA ILE A 156 16.26 -26.39 9.88
C ILE A 156 15.05 -27.18 10.35
N SER A 157 14.27 -26.56 11.22
CA SER A 157 13.11 -27.17 11.86
C SER A 157 11.83 -26.63 11.23
N GLY A 158 10.81 -27.48 11.09
CA GLY A 158 9.44 -27.02 10.79
C GLY A 158 8.75 -26.36 12.00
N HIS A 159 9.45 -26.21 13.12
CA HIS A 159 8.98 -25.54 14.33
C HIS A 159 9.16 -24.02 14.23
N ALA A 160 8.64 -23.44 13.14
CA ALA A 160 8.81 -22.04 12.80
C ALA A 160 7.80 -21.13 13.54
N HIS A 161 8.22 -19.91 13.87
CA HIS A 161 7.35 -18.87 14.39
C HIS A 161 6.47 -18.33 13.25
N THR A 162 7.08 -18.03 12.09
CA THR A 162 6.36 -17.81 10.83
C THR A 162 7.03 -18.55 9.68
N GLY A 163 6.36 -18.67 8.53
CA GLY A 163 6.93 -19.39 7.39
C GLY A 163 6.98 -20.92 7.59
N ALA A 164 7.91 -21.58 6.89
CA ALA A 164 8.04 -23.02 6.89
C ALA A 164 9.21 -23.50 7.77
N PHE A 165 10.18 -22.62 8.06
CA PHE A 165 11.47 -23.05 8.57
C PHE A 165 12.03 -22.10 9.64
N ALA A 166 12.42 -22.65 10.79
CA ALA A 166 13.21 -21.96 11.81
C ALA A 166 14.57 -22.66 12.02
N VAL A 167 15.49 -21.97 12.68
CA VAL A 167 16.76 -22.57 13.11
C VAL A 167 16.60 -23.16 14.50
N ARG A 168 16.99 -24.43 14.63
CA ARG A 168 17.16 -25.09 15.94
C ARG A 168 18.65 -25.24 16.24
N LEU A 169 19.10 -24.67 17.36
CA LEU A 169 20.36 -25.03 18.01
C LEU A 169 20.07 -26.10 19.08
N GLY A 170 20.50 -27.33 18.83
CA GLY A 170 20.27 -28.45 19.74
C GLY A 170 21.25 -28.52 20.92
N GLN A 171 21.56 -29.72 21.43
CA GLN A 171 22.21 -29.87 22.74
C GLN A 171 23.68 -29.38 22.82
N PRO A 172 24.57 -29.60 21.83
CA PRO A 172 25.94 -29.08 21.87
C PRO A 172 26.00 -27.55 21.92
N SER A 173 27.18 -26.96 22.19
CA SER A 173 27.37 -25.53 21.94
C SER A 173 27.14 -25.24 20.45
N GLY A 174 26.67 -24.04 20.14
CA GLY A 174 26.45 -23.64 18.77
C GLY A 174 26.40 -22.12 18.62
N ALA A 175 27.02 -21.64 17.56
CA ALA A 175 27.02 -20.23 17.20
C ALA A 175 26.87 -20.04 15.70
N PHE A 176 26.19 -18.97 15.29
CA PHE A 176 26.16 -18.56 13.89
C PHE A 176 25.99 -17.05 13.81
N SER A 177 26.36 -16.49 12.67
CA SER A 177 26.31 -15.05 12.46
C SER A 177 26.02 -14.70 11.01
N GLN A 178 25.67 -13.46 10.76
CA GLN A 178 25.67 -12.92 9.40
C GLN A 178 26.43 -11.60 9.38
N SER A 179 27.48 -11.59 8.58
CA SER A 179 28.40 -10.46 8.45
C SER A 179 27.86 -9.43 7.45
N LEU A 180 27.89 -8.14 7.82
CA LEU A 180 27.41 -7.01 7.02
C LEU A 180 28.52 -5.97 6.80
N GLN A 181 28.71 -5.56 5.55
CA GLN A 181 29.82 -4.67 5.14
C GLN A 181 29.52 -3.15 5.22
N SER A 182 28.37 -2.74 5.76
CA SER A 182 27.88 -1.35 5.67
C SER A 182 27.41 -0.79 7.02
N ALA A 183 28.32 -0.75 7.99
CA ALA A 183 28.09 -0.09 9.28
C ALA A 183 28.60 1.36 9.25
N THR A 184 27.90 2.26 9.93
CA THR A 184 28.26 3.68 10.06
C THR A 184 28.55 4.00 11.52
N ALA A 185 29.76 4.46 11.81
CA ALA A 185 30.14 4.95 13.13
C ALA A 185 29.17 6.04 13.64
N GLY A 186 28.74 5.91 14.90
CA GLY A 186 27.73 6.76 15.53
C GLY A 186 26.28 6.40 15.21
N GLY A 187 26.03 5.46 14.30
CA GLY A 187 24.70 4.92 14.04
C GLY A 187 24.23 3.99 15.16
N THR A 188 22.95 4.05 15.52
CA THR A 188 22.33 3.05 16.40
C THR A 188 21.82 1.91 15.54
N TYR A 189 22.04 0.67 15.98
CA TYR A 189 21.60 -0.53 15.29
C TYR A 189 20.82 -1.40 16.26
N THR A 190 19.67 -1.88 15.82
CA THR A 190 18.79 -2.73 16.61
C THR A 190 18.68 -4.09 15.94
N ALA A 191 19.01 -5.13 16.69
CA ALA A 191 18.74 -6.51 16.34
C ALA A 191 17.50 -6.99 17.09
N SER A 192 16.68 -7.81 16.43
CA SER A 192 15.53 -8.46 17.05
C SER A 192 15.27 -9.83 16.45
N GLY A 193 14.48 -10.65 17.13
CA GLY A 193 14.02 -11.93 16.61
C GLY A 193 13.08 -12.64 17.57
N MET A 194 12.54 -13.77 17.12
CA MET A 194 11.68 -14.63 17.92
C MET A 194 12.48 -15.83 18.40
N PHE A 195 12.46 -16.08 19.70
CA PHE A 195 13.27 -17.14 20.33
C PHE A 195 12.41 -18.01 21.24
N GLN A 196 12.64 -19.31 21.21
CA GLN A 196 12.02 -20.25 22.15
C GLN A 196 13.14 -21.05 22.81
N ARG A 197 13.26 -20.89 24.12
CA ARG A 197 14.31 -21.52 24.94
C ARG A 197 13.68 -22.56 25.86
N GLN A 198 13.86 -23.83 25.51
CA GLN A 198 13.34 -24.95 26.30
C GLN A 198 14.16 -25.13 27.59
N SER A 199 13.66 -24.52 28.67
CA SER A 199 13.91 -24.80 30.10
C SER A 199 15.27 -25.44 30.47
N SER A 200 16.38 -24.72 30.25
CA SER A 200 17.71 -25.08 30.76
C SER A 200 18.42 -23.89 31.42
N ASN A 201 19.25 -24.11 32.45
CA ASN A 201 20.07 -23.08 33.10
C ASN A 201 21.34 -22.72 32.30
N VAL A 202 21.27 -22.79 30.97
CA VAL A 202 22.42 -22.61 30.07
C VAL A 202 22.36 -21.22 29.44
N ARG A 203 23.50 -20.55 29.29
CA ARG A 203 23.57 -19.23 28.65
C ARG A 203 23.24 -19.33 27.17
N MET A 204 22.29 -18.51 26.73
CA MET A 204 21.91 -18.35 25.33
C MET A 204 21.77 -16.86 25.07
N SER A 205 22.46 -16.34 24.06
CA SER A 205 22.58 -14.91 23.83
C SER A 205 22.46 -14.56 22.36
N VAL A 206 21.98 -13.36 22.09
CA VAL A 206 21.99 -12.72 20.77
C VAL A 206 22.69 -11.38 20.89
N GLY A 207 23.52 -11.03 19.92
CA GLY A 207 24.31 -9.81 19.95
C GLY A 207 24.67 -9.24 18.58
N ILE A 208 25.29 -8.07 18.63
CA ILE A 208 25.80 -7.31 17.50
C ILE A 208 27.29 -7.04 17.75
N ASP A 209 28.15 -7.42 16.81
CA ASP A 209 29.56 -7.03 16.83
C ASP A 209 29.80 -5.86 15.86
N PHE A 210 30.68 -4.95 16.23
CA PHE A 210 31.15 -3.87 15.39
C PHE A 210 32.63 -4.04 15.08
N PHE A 211 33.02 -3.92 13.81
CA PHE A 211 34.40 -4.13 13.36
C PHE A 211 34.98 -2.92 12.63
N ASP A 212 36.31 -2.79 12.65
CA ASP A 212 37.05 -1.83 11.83
C ASP A 212 37.13 -2.26 10.37
N SER A 213 37.78 -1.46 9.51
CA SER A 213 37.94 -1.77 8.08
C SER A 213 38.65 -3.09 7.79
N ASN A 214 39.42 -3.61 8.75
CA ASN A 214 40.20 -4.84 8.64
C ASN A 214 39.53 -6.05 9.32
N TRP A 215 38.26 -5.94 9.74
CA TRP A 215 37.52 -6.95 10.51
C TRP A 215 38.07 -7.21 11.92
N ASN A 216 38.81 -6.26 12.51
CA ASN A 216 39.11 -6.34 13.94
C ASN A 216 37.88 -5.87 14.73
N GLU A 217 37.44 -6.67 15.70
CA GLU A 217 36.34 -6.31 16.59
C GLU A 217 36.71 -5.07 17.42
N ILE A 218 35.80 -4.10 17.44
CA ILE A 218 35.93 -2.83 18.16
C ILE A 218 35.07 -2.86 19.43
N ASP A 219 33.85 -3.40 19.34
CA ASP A 219 32.88 -3.45 20.43
C ASP A 219 31.78 -4.49 20.14
N GLU A 220 31.11 -4.94 21.19
CA GLU A 220 30.05 -5.96 21.17
C GLU A 220 28.92 -5.55 22.12
N VAL A 221 27.67 -5.72 21.67
CA VAL A 221 26.49 -5.55 22.52
C VAL A 221 25.61 -6.79 22.42
N TYR A 222 25.20 -7.36 23.55
CA TYR A 222 24.38 -8.57 23.59
C TYR A 222 23.37 -8.57 24.73
N THR A 223 22.37 -9.44 24.61
CA THR A 223 21.43 -9.77 25.68
C THR A 223 21.28 -11.28 25.83
N GLU A 224 20.88 -11.73 27.02
CA GLU A 224 20.47 -13.11 27.23
C GLU A 224 19.03 -13.35 26.77
N ILE A 225 18.80 -14.52 26.19
CA ILE A 225 17.48 -14.96 25.73
C ILE A 225 16.74 -15.58 26.93
N PRO A 226 15.55 -15.07 27.30
CA PRO A 226 14.82 -15.57 28.46
C PRO A 226 14.32 -17.00 28.24
N PRO A 227 14.22 -17.84 29.30
CA PRO A 227 13.62 -19.17 29.19
C PRO A 227 12.14 -19.06 28.87
N SER A 228 11.68 -19.80 27.86
CA SER A 228 10.28 -19.83 27.47
C SER A 228 9.97 -21.07 26.63
N ASP A 229 8.88 -21.75 26.97
CA ASP A 229 8.36 -22.87 26.20
C ASP A 229 7.58 -22.40 24.95
N ASN A 230 7.33 -21.09 24.80
CA ASN A 230 6.79 -20.44 23.60
C ASN A 230 7.81 -19.50 22.96
N TYR A 231 7.65 -19.16 21.69
CA TYR A 231 8.43 -18.09 21.06
C TYR A 231 8.17 -16.75 21.76
N VAL A 232 9.25 -16.07 22.14
CA VAL A 232 9.24 -14.75 22.77
C VAL A 232 10.12 -13.80 21.98
N PRO A 233 9.73 -12.52 21.84
CA PRO A 233 10.56 -11.54 21.18
C PRO A 233 11.78 -11.21 22.04
N VAL A 234 12.95 -11.13 21.42
CA VAL A 234 14.18 -10.60 22.04
C VAL A 234 14.72 -9.51 21.14
N SER A 235 15.13 -8.39 21.74
CA SER A 235 15.74 -7.28 21.02
C SER A 235 16.93 -6.71 21.79
N ILE A 236 17.92 -6.24 21.05
CA ILE A 236 19.12 -5.58 21.56
C ILE A 236 19.49 -4.43 20.63
N ALA A 237 19.91 -3.31 21.20
CA ALA A 237 20.36 -2.15 20.44
C ALA A 237 21.78 -1.74 20.86
N GLY A 238 22.62 -1.40 19.88
CA GLY A 238 23.98 -0.94 20.08
C GLY A 238 24.29 0.31 19.26
N VAL A 239 25.12 1.21 19.79
CA VAL A 239 25.61 2.37 19.03
C VAL A 239 26.99 2.02 18.48
N ALA A 240 27.14 2.05 17.16
CA ALA A 240 28.41 1.75 16.50
C ALA A 240 29.50 2.74 16.96
N PRO A 241 30.61 2.27 17.57
CA PRO A 241 31.70 3.14 18.01
C PRO A 241 32.39 3.90 16.87
N ALA A 242 33.25 4.85 17.23
CA ALA A 242 34.12 5.52 16.27
C ALA A 242 35.09 4.51 15.63
N GLY A 243 35.16 4.51 14.29
CA GLY A 243 36.03 3.60 13.52
C GLY A 243 35.32 2.34 13.00
N THR A 244 34.05 2.13 13.34
CA THR A 244 33.24 1.03 12.79
C THR A 244 33.03 1.17 11.28
N VAL A 245 33.24 0.07 10.56
CA VAL A 245 33.05 -0.07 9.10
C VAL A 245 32.20 -1.30 8.78
N HIS A 246 32.39 -2.41 9.49
CA HIS A 246 31.59 -3.63 9.34
C HIS A 246 30.82 -3.94 10.63
N MET A 247 29.80 -4.79 10.54
CA MET A 247 29.09 -5.33 11.70
C MET A 247 28.68 -6.77 11.47
N SER A 248 28.29 -7.48 12.52
CA SER A 248 27.61 -8.77 12.40
C SER A 248 26.43 -8.83 13.40
N ILE A 249 25.41 -9.62 13.09
CA ILE A 249 24.53 -10.19 14.12
C ILE A 249 25.02 -11.60 14.41
N TRP A 250 25.01 -11.99 15.68
CA TRP A 250 25.35 -13.35 16.10
C TRP A 250 24.39 -13.90 17.14
N VAL A 251 24.29 -15.22 17.17
CA VAL A 251 23.57 -15.97 18.20
C VAL A 251 24.49 -17.03 18.76
N TRP A 252 24.59 -17.09 20.08
CA TRP A 252 25.44 -18.03 20.82
C TRP A 252 24.62 -18.85 21.81
N LYS A 253 25.00 -20.12 21.95
CA LYS A 253 24.43 -21.03 22.94
C LYS A 253 25.52 -21.92 23.54
N ASP A 254 25.59 -21.94 24.87
CA ASP A 254 26.44 -22.88 25.60
C ASP A 254 25.90 -24.33 25.51
N PRO A 255 26.70 -25.35 25.89
CA PRO A 255 26.24 -26.74 25.91
C PRO A 255 25.04 -26.96 26.84
N GLY A 256 23.99 -27.59 26.32
CA GLY A 256 22.76 -27.98 27.01
C GLY A 256 21.50 -27.20 26.59
N GLY A 257 20.35 -27.86 26.65
CA GLY A 257 19.06 -27.28 26.21
C GLY A 257 18.94 -27.15 24.68
N SER A 258 17.75 -26.79 24.20
CA SER A 258 17.52 -26.44 22.79
C SER A 258 17.06 -24.99 22.69
N LEU A 259 17.56 -24.28 21.68
CA LEU A 259 17.09 -22.95 21.29
C LEU A 259 16.49 -23.06 19.90
N TYR A 260 15.26 -22.57 19.74
CA TYR A 260 14.69 -22.31 18.43
C TYR A 260 14.67 -20.82 18.21
N LEU A 261 14.94 -20.40 16.99
CA LEU A 261 14.83 -19.01 16.62
C LEU A 261 14.37 -18.81 15.19
N ASP A 262 13.71 -17.69 14.98
CA ASP A 262 13.09 -17.35 13.72
C ASP A 262 12.91 -15.84 13.59
N ASP A 263 12.63 -15.38 12.37
CA ASP A 263 12.29 -13.98 12.06
C ASP A 263 13.33 -12.96 12.56
N LEU A 264 14.63 -13.23 12.32
CA LEU A 264 15.69 -12.33 12.74
C LEU A 264 15.65 -10.99 12.00
N ARG A 265 16.11 -9.94 12.66
CA ARG A 265 16.17 -8.61 12.07
C ARG A 265 17.39 -7.86 12.54
N LEU A 266 17.95 -7.07 11.63
CA LEU A 266 18.92 -6.03 11.95
C LEU A 266 18.61 -4.78 11.13
N HIS A 267 18.54 -3.63 11.78
CA HIS A 267 18.26 -2.35 11.15
C HIS A 267 18.97 -1.22 11.89
N SER A 268 19.15 -0.07 11.23
CA SER A 268 19.71 1.14 11.85
C SER A 268 18.62 2.10 12.34
N SER A 269 18.94 3.02 13.25
CA SER A 269 18.04 4.08 13.67
C SER A 269 17.69 5.05 12.54
N SER A 270 18.55 5.15 11.51
CA SER A 270 18.23 5.85 10.26
C SER A 270 17.26 5.08 9.36
N MET A 271 17.11 3.77 9.57
CA MET A 271 16.02 2.96 9.03
C MET A 271 14.76 3.06 9.92
N ASP A 272 14.92 3.28 11.25
CA ASP A 272 13.83 3.48 12.22
C ASP A 272 13.21 4.87 12.21
N SER A 273 13.92 5.88 11.69
CA SER A 273 13.34 7.18 11.33
C SER A 273 12.54 7.11 10.01
N GLY A 274 11.95 5.95 9.73
CA GLY A 274 11.41 5.49 8.45
C GLY A 274 10.61 4.19 8.63
N ALA A 275 10.09 3.63 7.53
CA ALA A 275 9.12 2.52 7.41
C ALA A 275 9.50 1.15 8.05
N CYS A 276 10.40 1.12 9.02
CA CYS A 276 10.89 -0.03 9.74
C CYS A 276 10.25 -0.22 11.13
N ALA A 277 9.40 0.70 11.61
CA ALA A 277 8.83 0.64 12.96
C ALA A 277 7.80 -0.50 13.22
N GLY A 278 7.47 -1.33 12.22
CA GLY A 278 6.25 -2.15 12.23
C GLY A 278 6.36 -3.66 12.53
N TYR A 279 7.44 -4.23 13.07
CA TYR A 279 7.45 -5.67 13.47
C TYR A 279 8.52 -5.96 14.56
N PRO A 280 8.19 -6.68 15.67
CA PRO A 280 6.88 -7.12 16.15
C PRO A 280 6.37 -6.21 17.28
N ALA A 281 5.23 -5.56 17.06
CA ALA A 281 4.35 -5.24 18.17
C ALA A 281 3.30 -6.34 18.24
N THR A 282 3.10 -6.84 19.45
CA THR A 282 2.11 -7.83 19.88
C THR A 282 0.71 -7.49 19.39
N ALA A 283 0.35 -8.01 18.22
CA ALA A 283 -0.92 -7.80 17.55
C ALA A 283 -1.76 -9.09 17.66
N GLY A 284 -2.99 -9.00 18.16
CA GLY A 284 -3.91 -10.13 18.34
C GLY A 284 -3.64 -11.12 19.49
N TYR A 285 -2.56 -10.96 20.27
CA TYR A 285 -2.29 -11.78 21.45
C TYR A 285 -2.66 -11.04 22.73
N ASN A 286 -3.18 -11.80 23.70
CA ASN A 286 -3.28 -11.30 25.07
C ASN A 286 -1.85 -10.98 25.55
N VAL A 287 -1.53 -9.70 25.72
CA VAL A 287 -0.20 -9.28 26.22
C VAL A 287 -0.05 -9.51 27.72
N LEU A 288 -1.13 -9.97 28.38
CA LEU A 288 -1.10 -10.43 29.75
C LEU A 288 -0.65 -11.89 29.82
N ALA A 289 0.23 -12.19 30.76
CA ALA A 289 0.58 -13.56 31.13
C ALA A 289 -0.45 -14.11 32.13
N ASN A 290 -0.89 -15.36 31.95
CA ASN A 290 -1.79 -16.06 32.88
C ASN A 290 -3.07 -15.25 33.18
N GLY A 291 -3.67 -14.63 32.15
CA GLY A 291 -4.91 -13.88 32.27
C GLY A 291 -6.17 -14.76 32.44
N ASP A 292 -6.05 -16.05 32.11
CA ASP A 292 -7.04 -17.10 32.40
C ASP A 292 -6.90 -17.70 33.82
N PHE A 293 -5.87 -17.27 34.57
CA PHE A 293 -5.60 -17.68 35.96
C PHE A 293 -5.43 -19.19 36.20
N GLU A 294 -5.20 -19.99 35.16
CA GLU A 294 -5.00 -21.44 35.30
C GLU A 294 -3.68 -21.77 36.03
N ALA A 295 -2.71 -20.86 35.99
CA ALA A 295 -1.50 -20.90 36.82
C ALA A 295 -1.63 -20.12 38.15
N GLY A 296 -2.86 -19.82 38.59
CA GLY A 296 -3.15 -19.07 39.82
C GLY A 296 -2.86 -17.58 39.66
N THR A 297 -2.13 -16.98 40.59
CA THR A 297 -1.76 -15.54 40.55
C THR A 297 -0.34 -15.28 40.05
N THR A 298 0.30 -16.28 39.46
CA THR A 298 1.63 -16.13 38.85
C THR A 298 1.60 -14.96 37.85
N ASP A 299 2.61 -14.10 37.89
CA ASP A 299 2.78 -12.89 37.08
C ASP A 299 1.84 -11.71 37.37
N TRP A 300 0.95 -11.81 38.36
CA TRP A 300 0.08 -10.69 38.78
C TRP A 300 0.57 -10.05 40.08
N TRP A 301 0.68 -8.72 40.10
CA TRP A 301 0.87 -7.94 41.31
C TRP A 301 -0.42 -7.90 42.12
N LEU A 302 -0.31 -8.15 43.42
CA LEU A 302 -1.44 -8.28 44.32
C LEU A 302 -1.31 -7.29 45.47
N ASN A 303 -2.35 -6.51 45.71
CA ASN A 303 -2.46 -5.63 46.86
C ASN A 303 -3.73 -5.94 47.66
N ASN A 304 -3.83 -7.19 48.16
CA ASN A 304 -4.92 -7.65 49.01
C ASN A 304 -4.51 -8.90 49.81
N SER A 305 -4.70 -8.91 51.13
CA SER A 305 -4.45 -10.09 51.99
C SER A 305 -5.61 -11.11 52.03
N SER A 306 -6.73 -10.83 51.36
CA SER A 306 -7.94 -11.67 51.29
C SER A 306 -8.21 -12.26 49.91
N LEU A 307 -7.24 -12.16 48.99
CA LEU A 307 -7.32 -12.77 47.67
C LEU A 307 -7.23 -14.30 47.77
N GLN A 308 -8.12 -15.00 47.05
CA GLN A 308 -8.09 -16.45 46.90
C GLN A 308 -8.23 -16.87 45.43
N VAL A 309 -7.64 -18.01 45.08
CA VAL A 309 -7.93 -18.72 43.84
C VAL A 309 -9.14 -19.61 44.10
N THR A 310 -10.19 -19.48 43.30
CA THR A 310 -11.45 -20.22 43.45
C THR A 310 -11.67 -21.16 42.26
N SER A 311 -12.42 -22.24 42.48
CA SER A 311 -12.91 -23.11 41.39
C SER A 311 -14.22 -22.63 40.78
N THR A 312 -14.73 -21.48 41.21
CA THR A 312 -15.93 -20.84 40.64
C THR A 312 -15.51 -19.98 39.45
N ALA A 313 -15.07 -20.63 38.37
CA ALA A 313 -14.59 -19.98 37.16
C ALA A 313 -15.72 -19.78 36.14
N TYR A 314 -15.59 -18.74 35.32
CA TYR A 314 -16.41 -18.52 34.13
C TYR A 314 -16.01 -19.51 33.03
N ASN A 315 -14.71 -19.72 32.86
CA ASN A 315 -14.12 -20.68 31.94
C ASN A 315 -12.94 -21.39 32.61
N GLY A 316 -12.58 -22.59 32.15
CA GLY A 316 -11.50 -23.35 32.79
C GLY A 316 -11.83 -23.88 34.18
N THR A 317 -10.81 -23.94 35.06
CA THR A 317 -10.89 -24.54 36.39
C THR A 317 -10.59 -23.58 37.53
N LYS A 318 -10.00 -22.40 37.24
CA LYS A 318 -9.59 -21.43 38.26
C LYS A 318 -10.02 -20.02 37.88
N ALA A 319 -10.36 -19.24 38.89
CA ALA A 319 -10.61 -17.80 38.79
C ALA A 319 -10.10 -17.09 40.05
N ILE A 320 -10.05 -15.77 40.03
CA ILE A 320 -9.67 -14.96 41.19
C ILE A 320 -10.92 -14.53 41.97
N HIS A 321 -10.88 -14.73 43.29
CA HIS A 321 -11.86 -14.24 44.24
C HIS A 321 -11.20 -13.22 45.16
N LEU A 322 -11.62 -11.96 45.06
CA LEU A 322 -11.27 -10.93 46.02
C LEU A 322 -12.35 -10.90 47.11
N GLY A 323 -11.99 -11.28 48.33
CA GLY A 323 -12.90 -11.30 49.48
C GLY A 323 -13.33 -9.91 49.97
N GLN A 324 -13.87 -9.82 51.18
CA GLN A 324 -14.51 -8.60 51.70
C GLN A 324 -13.58 -7.37 51.88
N ALA A 325 -12.27 -7.55 52.01
CA ALA A 325 -11.32 -6.45 52.19
C ALA A 325 -11.05 -5.72 50.87
N ALA A 326 -10.73 -4.42 50.92
CA ALA A 326 -10.31 -3.66 49.74
C ALA A 326 -9.06 -4.27 49.12
N GLY A 327 -8.90 -4.12 47.80
CA GLY A 327 -7.65 -4.48 47.17
C GLY A 327 -7.65 -4.43 45.65
N SER A 328 -6.46 -4.62 45.10
CA SER A 328 -6.20 -4.58 43.66
C SER A 328 -5.44 -5.80 43.20
N ILE A 329 -5.62 -6.14 41.92
CA ILE A 329 -4.68 -6.93 41.15
C ILE A 329 -4.26 -6.12 39.92
N ALA A 330 -3.01 -6.23 39.51
CA ALA A 330 -2.53 -5.61 38.29
C ALA A 330 -1.45 -6.47 37.64
N GLN A 331 -1.26 -6.31 36.34
CA GLN A 331 -0.12 -6.87 35.64
C GLN A 331 0.42 -5.85 34.65
N SER A 332 1.74 -5.67 34.69
CA SER A 332 2.45 -4.89 33.68
C SER A 332 2.44 -5.65 32.36
N ALA A 333 2.04 -4.96 31.30
CA ALA A 333 1.90 -5.53 29.97
C ALA A 333 2.95 -4.91 29.05
N GLY A 334 4.16 -5.47 29.06
CA GLY A 334 5.24 -5.19 28.08
C GLY A 334 5.47 -3.71 27.70
N ILE A 335 5.98 -3.52 26.48
CA ILE A 335 6.16 -2.19 25.88
C ILE A 335 4.86 -1.78 25.20
N ALA A 336 4.40 -0.56 25.49
CA ALA A 336 3.27 0.07 24.82
C ALA A 336 3.73 1.00 23.69
N LEU A 337 2.98 0.99 22.59
CA LEU A 337 3.22 1.82 21.42
C LEU A 337 2.30 3.05 21.46
N PRO A 338 2.84 4.27 21.51
CA PRO A 338 2.06 5.49 21.36
C PRO A 338 1.19 5.46 20.11
N GLY A 339 -0.05 5.96 20.22
CA GLY A 339 -1.04 5.99 19.13
C GLY A 339 -1.83 4.69 18.95
N THR A 340 -1.48 3.61 19.65
CA THR A 340 -2.17 2.32 19.58
C THR A 340 -3.40 2.31 20.46
N LEU A 341 -4.53 1.81 19.95
CA LEU A 341 -5.71 1.54 20.77
C LEU A 341 -5.49 0.23 21.52
N TYR A 342 -5.53 0.25 22.84
CA TYR A 342 -5.49 -0.94 23.68
C TYR A 342 -6.86 -1.23 24.23
N THR A 343 -7.29 -2.47 24.14
CA THR A 343 -8.58 -2.96 24.61
C THR A 343 -8.35 -4.04 25.66
N ALA A 344 -8.68 -3.73 26.92
CA ALA A 344 -8.74 -4.70 28.01
C ALA A 344 -10.14 -5.30 28.13
N ARG A 345 -10.22 -6.61 28.30
CA ARG A 345 -11.46 -7.36 28.53
C ARG A 345 -11.29 -8.24 29.75
N GLY A 346 -12.37 -8.45 30.48
CA GLY A 346 -12.40 -9.44 31.55
C GLY A 346 -13.82 -9.84 31.86
N THR A 347 -13.99 -10.98 32.51
CA THR A 347 -15.31 -11.47 32.93
C THR A 347 -15.43 -11.37 34.44
N PHE A 348 -16.49 -10.71 34.91
CA PHE A 348 -16.65 -10.33 36.31
C PHE A 348 -17.98 -10.74 36.89
N HIS A 349 -17.99 -11.20 38.14
CA HIS A 349 -19.20 -11.31 38.95
C HIS A 349 -19.06 -10.38 40.16
N ARG A 350 -19.84 -9.30 40.15
CA ARG A 350 -19.93 -8.32 41.24
C ARG A 350 -21.34 -8.37 41.85
N PRO A 351 -21.52 -8.94 43.06
CA PRO A 351 -22.84 -9.10 43.66
C PRO A 351 -23.64 -7.80 43.79
N ILE A 352 -24.98 -7.89 43.71
CA ILE A 352 -25.88 -6.74 43.87
C ILE A 352 -25.70 -6.09 45.25
N GLY A 353 -25.58 -4.76 45.28
CA GLY A 353 -25.33 -3.98 46.49
C GLY A 353 -23.86 -3.91 46.93
N ALA A 354 -22.94 -4.39 46.08
CA ALA A 354 -21.50 -4.28 46.29
C ALA A 354 -21.00 -2.82 46.20
N PRO A 355 -20.03 -2.38 47.01
CA PRO A 355 -19.28 -1.14 46.79
C PRO A 355 -18.55 -1.09 45.44
N TRP A 356 -18.03 0.08 45.09
CA TRP A 356 -17.43 0.34 43.79
C TRP A 356 -16.24 -0.60 43.47
N SER A 357 -16.22 -1.09 42.22
CA SER A 357 -15.11 -1.83 41.62
C SER A 357 -14.90 -1.35 40.18
N GLY A 358 -13.66 -1.35 39.71
CA GLY A 358 -13.28 -0.90 38.38
C GLY A 358 -12.19 -1.74 37.74
N MET A 359 -12.10 -1.65 36.42
CA MET A 359 -11.02 -2.18 35.58
C MET A 359 -10.50 -1.05 34.72
N GLY A 360 -9.17 -0.94 34.59
CA GLY A 360 -8.54 0.12 33.81
C GLY A 360 -7.22 -0.27 33.15
N ILE A 361 -6.73 0.64 32.32
CA ILE A 361 -5.44 0.58 31.62
C ILE A 361 -4.66 1.84 31.99
N ASP A 362 -3.48 1.66 32.58
CA ASP A 362 -2.54 2.75 32.83
C ASP A 362 -1.47 2.78 31.75
N PHE A 363 -1.08 3.98 31.31
CA PHE A 363 0.00 4.23 30.38
C PHE A 363 1.12 5.00 31.08
N PHE A 364 2.38 4.56 30.91
CA PHE A 364 3.54 5.15 31.59
C PHE A 364 4.65 5.53 30.62
N ASP A 365 5.47 6.51 31.02
CA ASP A 365 6.71 6.86 30.31
C ASP A 365 7.83 5.84 30.54
N VAL A 366 8.99 6.04 29.92
CA VAL A 366 10.18 5.15 30.07
C VAL A 366 10.62 4.94 31.53
N ASN A 367 10.32 5.88 32.42
CA ASN A 367 10.70 5.87 33.83
C ASN A 367 9.56 5.37 34.75
N TRP A 368 8.48 4.81 34.20
CA TRP A 368 7.29 4.37 34.94
C TRP A 368 6.49 5.51 35.60
N ASN A 369 6.61 6.75 35.11
CA ASN A 369 5.68 7.80 35.52
C ASN A 369 4.37 7.64 34.74
N GLU A 370 3.24 7.64 35.45
CA GLU A 370 1.92 7.56 34.82
C GLU A 370 1.66 8.80 33.96
N ILE A 371 1.31 8.58 32.70
CA ILE A 371 0.92 9.60 31.73
C ILE A 371 -0.59 9.76 31.73
N SER A 372 -1.33 8.64 31.74
CA SER A 372 -2.78 8.61 31.72
C SER A 372 -3.35 7.27 32.18
N ASP A 373 -4.58 7.29 32.68
CA ASP A 373 -5.41 6.13 33.03
C ASP A 373 -6.76 6.21 32.29
N VAL A 374 -7.26 5.06 31.83
CA VAL A 374 -8.64 4.90 31.34
C VAL A 374 -9.29 3.73 32.06
N TYR A 375 -10.50 3.93 32.58
CA TYR A 375 -11.18 2.88 33.35
C TYR A 375 -12.70 2.86 33.14
N VAL A 376 -13.29 1.71 33.47
CA VAL A 376 -14.73 1.50 33.52
C VAL A 376 -15.14 0.95 34.88
N THR A 377 -16.36 1.26 35.30
CA THR A 377 -16.95 0.65 36.50
C THR A 377 -17.48 -0.73 36.14
N ILE A 378 -17.09 -1.75 36.91
CA ILE A 378 -17.60 -3.13 36.75
C ILE A 378 -19.06 -3.15 37.18
N PRO A 379 -20.03 -3.55 36.34
CA PRO A 379 -21.45 -3.53 36.67
C PRO A 379 -21.78 -4.58 37.75
N GLU A 380 -22.82 -4.32 38.53
CA GLU A 380 -23.38 -5.31 39.46
C GLU A 380 -24.16 -6.38 38.68
N THR A 381 -23.88 -7.64 38.96
CA THR A 381 -24.44 -8.79 38.26
C THR A 381 -24.70 -9.95 39.23
N SER A 382 -25.68 -10.79 38.90
CA SER A 382 -25.97 -12.03 39.64
C SER A 382 -25.10 -13.22 39.20
N SER A 383 -24.31 -13.04 38.13
CA SER A 383 -23.42 -14.03 37.54
C SER A 383 -22.30 -13.33 36.77
N TYR A 384 -21.31 -14.07 36.31
CA TYR A 384 -20.24 -13.54 35.46
C TYR A 384 -20.79 -12.81 34.23
N ALA A 385 -20.24 -11.64 33.94
CA ALA A 385 -20.55 -10.82 32.78
C ALA A 385 -19.27 -10.16 32.24
N PRO A 386 -19.15 -10.00 30.90
CA PRO A 386 -17.99 -9.37 30.30
C PRO A 386 -17.98 -7.86 30.58
N VAL A 387 -16.78 -7.33 30.78
CA VAL A 387 -16.50 -5.89 30.90
C VAL A 387 -15.33 -5.58 29.96
N THR A 388 -15.42 -4.44 29.29
CA THR A 388 -14.42 -3.96 28.33
C THR A 388 -14.06 -2.52 28.64
N VAL A 389 -12.78 -2.18 28.58
CA VAL A 389 -12.27 -0.81 28.53
C VAL A 389 -11.27 -0.69 27.38
N SER A 390 -11.29 0.44 26.69
CA SER A 390 -10.33 0.72 25.62
C SER A 390 -9.73 2.12 25.78
N GLY A 391 -8.45 2.28 25.45
CA GLY A 391 -7.73 3.56 25.50
C GLY A 391 -6.63 3.65 24.45
N ILE A 392 -6.46 4.83 23.86
CA ILE A 392 -5.35 5.10 22.93
C ILE A 392 -4.14 5.53 23.74
N ALA A 393 -3.01 4.84 23.59
CA ALA A 393 -1.76 5.18 24.25
C ALA A 393 -1.29 6.60 23.87
N PRO A 394 -1.12 7.54 24.82
CA PRO A 394 -0.69 8.90 24.50
C PRO A 394 0.77 8.97 23.99
N PRO A 395 1.18 10.08 23.34
CA PRO A 395 2.58 10.34 23.02
C PRO A 395 3.50 10.23 24.25
N GLY A 396 4.65 9.57 24.09
CA GLY A 396 5.63 9.35 25.17
C GLY A 396 5.38 8.10 26.02
N THR A 397 4.31 7.36 25.76
CA THR A 397 4.06 6.05 26.37
C THR A 397 5.15 5.04 25.99
N VAL A 398 5.63 4.29 26.98
CA VAL A 398 6.61 3.20 26.82
C VAL A 398 6.16 1.94 27.54
N HIS A 399 5.50 2.06 28.70
CA HIS A 399 4.97 0.91 29.43
C HIS A 399 3.46 1.03 29.61
N MET A 400 2.78 -0.08 29.89
CA MET A 400 1.37 -0.08 30.28
C MET A 400 1.07 -1.16 31.31
N SER A 401 -0.07 -1.05 31.98
CA SER A 401 -0.60 -2.12 32.85
C SER A 401 -2.12 -2.20 32.79
N VAL A 402 -2.66 -3.40 32.98
CA VAL A 402 -4.07 -3.58 33.32
C VAL A 402 -4.19 -3.70 34.82
N TRP A 403 -5.14 -2.96 35.39
CA TRP A 403 -5.47 -3.02 36.81
C TRP A 403 -6.95 -3.30 37.03
N ILE A 404 -7.23 -4.01 38.11
CA ILE A 404 -8.57 -4.26 38.63
C ILE A 404 -8.58 -3.91 40.11
N HIS A 405 -9.51 -3.06 40.52
CA HIS A 405 -9.62 -2.58 41.89
C HIS A 405 -11.02 -2.76 42.44
N LYS A 406 -11.12 -2.99 43.76
CA LYS A 406 -12.37 -2.87 44.50
C LYS A 406 -12.19 -2.25 45.88
N ASN A 407 -13.25 -1.59 46.33
CA ASN A 407 -13.38 -1.13 47.71
C ASN A 407 -13.74 -2.26 48.69
N SER A 408 -13.62 -1.98 49.98
CA SER A 408 -14.04 -2.90 51.05
C SER A 408 -15.56 -3.02 51.14
N GLY A 409 -16.07 -4.19 51.52
CA GLY A 409 -17.50 -4.41 51.82
C GLY A 409 -18.26 -5.28 50.82
N SER A 410 -17.59 -5.83 49.81
CA SER A 410 -18.14 -6.87 48.92
C SER A 410 -17.06 -7.76 48.35
N GLU A 411 -17.50 -8.88 47.79
CA GLU A 411 -16.66 -9.80 47.02
C GLU A 411 -16.64 -9.40 45.54
N LEU A 412 -15.59 -9.79 44.83
CA LEU A 412 -15.49 -9.67 43.38
C LEU A 412 -14.85 -10.94 42.84
N TYR A 413 -15.48 -11.54 41.83
CA TYR A 413 -14.88 -12.64 41.09
C TYR A 413 -14.42 -12.15 39.72
N ILE A 414 -13.24 -12.60 39.29
CA ILE A 414 -12.53 -12.13 38.11
C ILE A 414 -12.02 -13.35 37.35
N ASP A 415 -12.28 -13.38 36.05
CA ASP A 415 -11.82 -14.45 35.18
C ASP A 415 -11.58 -13.97 33.73
N ASP A 416 -10.80 -14.73 32.96
CA ASP A 416 -10.49 -14.51 31.54
C ASP A 416 -10.12 -13.04 31.21
N VAL A 417 -9.13 -12.50 31.92
CA VAL A 417 -8.64 -11.13 31.68
C VAL A 417 -7.67 -11.13 30.51
N SER A 418 -7.92 -10.24 29.56
CA SER A 418 -7.05 -10.01 28.42
C SER A 418 -6.79 -8.53 28.20
N LEU A 419 -5.59 -8.23 27.74
CA LEU A 419 -5.23 -6.95 27.13
C LEU A 419 -4.78 -7.25 25.72
N VAL A 420 -5.44 -6.63 24.75
CA VAL A 420 -5.09 -6.76 23.34
C VAL A 420 -4.87 -5.34 22.84
N GLY A 421 -3.73 -5.08 22.20
CA GLY A 421 -3.66 -3.90 21.34
C GLY A 421 -4.57 -4.16 20.16
N ASP A 422 -5.60 -3.34 19.94
CA ASP A 422 -6.18 -3.23 18.60
C ASP A 422 -5.02 -2.78 17.71
N GLU A 423 -4.59 -3.69 16.83
CA GLU A 423 -3.52 -3.50 15.86
C GLU A 423 -3.43 -2.02 15.45
N VAL A 424 -2.25 -1.39 15.61
CA VAL A 424 -1.90 -0.16 14.87
C VAL A 424 -2.29 -0.41 13.42
N PRO A 425 -3.39 0.20 12.90
CA PRO A 425 -3.70 0.05 11.50
C PRO A 425 -2.49 0.52 10.72
N ASP A 426 -2.16 -0.10 9.59
CA ASP A 426 -1.02 0.32 8.78
C ASP A 426 -0.96 1.86 8.68
N ALA A 427 0.24 2.43 8.76
CA ALA A 427 0.48 3.87 8.86
C ALA A 427 -0.38 4.70 7.89
N PHE A 428 -0.58 4.21 6.67
CA PHE A 428 -1.40 4.85 5.65
C PHE A 428 -2.89 5.01 6.03
N VAL A 429 -3.46 4.13 6.84
CA VAL A 429 -4.82 4.24 7.35
C VAL A 429 -4.91 5.36 8.38
N GLN A 430 -3.87 5.51 9.21
CA GLN A 430 -3.83 6.52 10.26
C GLN A 430 -3.56 7.91 9.69
N SER A 431 -2.59 8.03 8.79
CA SER A 431 -2.23 9.30 8.16
C SER A 431 -3.36 9.86 7.28
N THR A 432 -4.25 9.00 6.78
CA THR A 432 -5.49 9.40 6.11
C THR A 432 -6.66 9.67 7.07
N GLY A 433 -6.53 9.34 8.36
CA GLY A 433 -7.58 9.46 9.37
C GLY A 433 -8.76 8.50 9.19
N THR A 434 -8.62 7.49 8.32
CA THR A 434 -9.75 6.65 7.90
C THR A 434 -10.15 5.63 8.97
N ASN A 435 -9.22 5.25 9.85
CA ASN A 435 -9.50 4.42 11.03
C ASN A 435 -10.58 5.04 11.94
N GLN A 436 -10.64 6.36 12.05
CA GLN A 436 -11.63 7.05 12.88
C GLN A 436 -13.06 6.82 12.35
N LEU A 437 -13.22 6.73 11.02
CA LEU A 437 -14.51 6.62 10.36
C LEU A 437 -15.17 5.24 10.50
N TRP A 438 -14.39 4.21 10.83
CA TRP A 438 -14.90 2.85 11.04
C TRP A 438 -15.60 2.66 12.39
N HIS A 439 -15.28 3.50 13.37
CA HIS A 439 -15.73 3.37 14.76
C HIS A 439 -16.80 4.41 15.15
N ASP A 440 -17.26 5.22 14.18
CA ASP A 440 -18.36 6.15 14.36
C ASP A 440 -19.69 5.45 14.64
N ALA A 441 -20.65 6.19 15.23
CA ALA A 441 -22.02 5.70 15.44
C ALA A 441 -22.75 5.28 14.15
N GLN A 442 -22.25 5.74 12.99
CA GLN A 442 -22.59 5.27 11.65
C GLN A 442 -21.28 4.95 10.91
N PRO A 443 -20.78 3.69 10.99
CA PRO A 443 -19.51 3.31 10.39
C PRO A 443 -19.47 3.55 8.88
N ARG A 444 -18.50 4.33 8.42
CA ARG A 444 -18.23 4.52 6.99
C ARG A 444 -17.17 3.52 6.58
N THR A 445 -17.58 2.53 5.78
CA THR A 445 -16.72 1.43 5.33
C THR A 445 -16.69 1.32 3.80
N GLY A 446 -17.41 2.18 3.09
CA GLY A 446 -17.61 2.11 1.64
C GLY A 446 -18.77 1.16 1.25
N GLN A 447 -19.58 0.74 2.21
CA GLN A 447 -20.70 -0.17 1.97
C GLN A 447 -21.65 0.37 0.90
N GLY A 448 -22.00 -0.50 -0.06
CA GLY A 448 -22.89 -0.16 -1.17
C GLY A 448 -22.22 0.55 -2.35
N ILE A 449 -20.93 0.90 -2.23
CA ILE A 449 -20.12 1.46 -3.30
C ILE A 449 -19.30 0.34 -3.96
N THR A 450 -19.25 0.34 -5.29
CA THR A 450 -18.43 -0.60 -6.05
C THR A 450 -17.24 0.11 -6.67
N VAL A 451 -16.04 -0.42 -6.41
CA VAL A 451 -14.76 0.03 -6.96
C VAL A 451 -14.25 -0.99 -7.98
N ALA A 452 -13.97 -0.56 -9.21
CA ALA A 452 -13.35 -1.40 -10.22
C ALA A 452 -11.82 -1.26 -10.17
N VAL A 453 -11.12 -2.40 -10.09
CA VAL A 453 -9.66 -2.49 -10.14
C VAL A 453 -9.27 -2.98 -11.52
N VAL A 454 -8.68 -2.10 -12.32
CA VAL A 454 -8.23 -2.40 -13.68
C VAL A 454 -6.73 -2.70 -13.65
N ASP A 455 -6.38 -3.98 -13.53
CA ASP A 455 -5.02 -4.41 -13.14
C ASP A 455 -4.70 -5.86 -13.59
N SER A 456 -3.81 -6.56 -12.89
CA SER A 456 -3.34 -7.93 -13.20
C SER A 456 -4.27 -9.06 -12.76
N GLY A 457 -5.34 -8.70 -12.05
CA GLY A 457 -6.28 -9.64 -11.46
C GLY A 457 -6.45 -9.39 -9.96
N ILE A 458 -7.46 -10.03 -9.37
CA ILE A 458 -7.64 -10.13 -7.92
C ILE A 458 -7.69 -11.61 -7.57
N ALA A 459 -6.78 -12.08 -6.72
CA ALA A 459 -6.81 -13.44 -6.20
C ALA A 459 -7.93 -13.62 -5.18
N ASP A 460 -8.41 -14.85 -5.04
CA ASP A 460 -9.30 -15.23 -3.94
C ASP A 460 -8.56 -15.08 -2.61
N HIS A 461 -9.07 -14.23 -1.72
CA HIS A 461 -8.42 -13.87 -0.46
C HIS A 461 -9.47 -13.66 0.64
N PRO A 462 -9.28 -14.22 1.86
CA PRO A 462 -10.26 -14.10 2.95
C PRO A 462 -10.65 -12.65 3.28
N ASP A 463 -9.70 -11.72 3.20
CA ASP A 463 -9.97 -10.31 3.47
C ASP A 463 -10.88 -9.60 2.47
N LEU A 464 -11.11 -10.22 1.31
CA LEU A 464 -12.04 -9.71 0.32
C LEU A 464 -13.44 -10.31 0.48
N ASN A 465 -13.67 -11.11 1.52
CA ASN A 465 -14.99 -11.58 1.87
C ASN A 465 -15.80 -10.54 2.67
N ILE A 466 -17.11 -10.74 2.71
CA ILE A 466 -18.01 -10.04 3.63
C ILE A 466 -17.58 -10.41 5.05
N ALA A 467 -17.45 -9.41 5.94
CA ALA A 467 -17.03 -9.63 7.32
C ALA A 467 -17.91 -10.69 8.01
N GLY A 468 -17.28 -11.70 8.63
CA GLY A 468 -17.97 -12.83 9.27
C GLY A 468 -18.59 -13.85 8.30
N SER A 469 -18.25 -13.81 7.01
CA SER A 469 -18.76 -14.71 5.97
C SER A 469 -17.64 -15.19 5.04
N ASN A 470 -17.89 -16.30 4.33
CA ASN A 470 -17.02 -16.79 3.25
C ASN A 470 -17.47 -16.30 1.86
N ASN A 471 -18.46 -15.41 1.79
CA ASN A 471 -18.93 -14.84 0.53
C ASN A 471 -18.02 -13.68 0.11
N SER A 472 -17.52 -13.72 -1.13
CA SER A 472 -16.66 -12.67 -1.68
C SER A 472 -17.41 -11.36 -1.92
N ARG A 473 -16.72 -10.23 -1.72
CA ARG A 473 -17.13 -8.88 -2.17
C ARG A 473 -16.63 -8.55 -3.58
N VAL A 474 -15.84 -9.42 -4.20
CA VAL A 474 -15.52 -9.34 -5.63
C VAL A 474 -16.75 -9.83 -6.42
N LEU A 475 -17.52 -8.89 -6.96
CA LEU A 475 -18.82 -9.20 -7.59
C LEU A 475 -18.67 -9.89 -8.94
N VAL A 476 -17.65 -9.50 -9.70
CA VAL A 476 -17.32 -10.07 -11.01
C VAL A 476 -15.81 -10.03 -11.23
N SER A 477 -15.32 -11.09 -11.87
CA SER A 477 -13.98 -11.18 -12.44
C SER A 477 -14.06 -11.31 -13.96
N GLU A 478 -13.74 -10.23 -14.66
CA GLU A 478 -13.60 -10.21 -16.12
C GLU A 478 -12.13 -10.29 -16.49
N ASP A 479 -11.80 -11.16 -17.45
CA ASP A 479 -10.41 -11.47 -17.82
C ASP A 479 -10.23 -11.32 -19.33
N LEU A 480 -9.46 -10.31 -19.73
CA LEU A 480 -9.16 -10.00 -21.13
C LEU A 480 -7.87 -10.68 -21.64
N THR A 481 -7.20 -11.46 -20.80
CA THR A 481 -5.89 -12.09 -21.09
C THR A 481 -6.02 -13.51 -21.66
N ASN A 482 -7.25 -14.04 -21.72
CA ASN A 482 -7.56 -15.43 -22.08
C ASN A 482 -6.87 -16.48 -21.18
N SER A 483 -6.60 -16.15 -19.91
CA SER A 483 -6.07 -17.09 -18.91
C SER A 483 -7.05 -18.24 -18.65
N ALA A 484 -6.51 -19.44 -18.39
CA ALA A 484 -7.30 -20.62 -18.04
C ALA A 484 -7.98 -20.52 -16.66
N ASP A 485 -7.52 -19.61 -15.80
CA ASP A 485 -8.06 -19.39 -14.45
C ASP A 485 -8.29 -17.90 -14.18
N LYS A 486 -9.56 -17.50 -14.16
CA LYS A 486 -10.01 -16.12 -13.97
C LYS A 486 -9.95 -15.64 -12.51
N LEU A 487 -9.80 -16.56 -11.55
CA LEU A 487 -9.72 -16.25 -10.12
C LEU A 487 -8.28 -16.17 -9.61
N LYS A 488 -7.30 -16.35 -10.49
CA LYS A 488 -5.88 -16.21 -10.17
C LYS A 488 -5.31 -14.91 -10.71
N ASP A 489 -4.85 -14.07 -9.79
CA ASP A 489 -3.87 -13.03 -10.08
C ASP A 489 -2.48 -13.68 -10.15
N ALA A 490 -2.04 -14.03 -11.36
CA ALA A 490 -0.75 -14.71 -11.54
C ALA A 490 0.44 -13.75 -11.36
N TYR A 491 0.23 -12.44 -11.48
CA TYR A 491 1.29 -11.45 -11.30
C TYR A 491 1.39 -11.01 -9.85
N GLY A 492 0.27 -10.62 -9.23
CA GLY A 492 0.13 -10.31 -7.80
C GLY A 492 -0.11 -8.84 -7.45
N HIS A 493 0.01 -7.92 -8.42
CA HIS A 493 -0.11 -6.48 -8.20
C HIS A 493 -1.57 -6.05 -7.95
N GLY A 494 -2.52 -6.53 -8.76
CA GLY A 494 -3.92 -6.16 -8.62
C GLY A 494 -4.54 -6.64 -7.31
N THR A 495 -4.10 -7.78 -6.77
CA THR A 495 -4.50 -8.26 -5.43
C THR A 495 -4.02 -7.31 -4.33
N HIS A 496 -2.79 -6.83 -4.43
CA HIS A 496 -2.23 -5.85 -3.49
C HIS A 496 -3.00 -4.53 -3.54
N VAL A 497 -3.28 -4.03 -4.76
CA VAL A 497 -4.10 -2.83 -4.99
C VAL A 497 -5.51 -2.99 -4.40
N ALA A 498 -6.20 -4.10 -4.67
CA ALA A 498 -7.54 -4.38 -4.15
C ALA A 498 -7.58 -4.43 -2.62
N GLY A 499 -6.53 -4.96 -2.01
CA GLY A 499 -6.34 -4.98 -0.57
C GLY A 499 -6.25 -3.60 0.06
N ILE A 500 -5.51 -2.67 -0.53
CA ILE A 500 -5.40 -1.28 -0.03
C ILE A 500 -6.75 -0.58 -0.09
N ILE A 501 -7.52 -0.82 -1.17
CA ILE A 501 -8.85 -0.24 -1.33
C ILE A 501 -9.79 -0.77 -0.24
N GLY A 502 -9.84 -2.09 -0.05
CA GLY A 502 -10.94 -2.67 0.69
C GLY A 502 -10.71 -4.02 1.32
N GLY A 503 -9.47 -4.45 1.63
CA GLY A 503 -9.23 -5.60 2.50
C GLY A 503 -9.87 -5.38 3.88
N ASN A 504 -10.62 -6.35 4.40
CA ASN A 504 -11.29 -6.20 5.70
C ASN A 504 -10.37 -6.46 6.91
N GLY A 505 -9.15 -6.97 6.67
CA GLY A 505 -8.15 -7.28 7.70
C GLY A 505 -8.36 -8.62 8.43
N SER A 506 -9.32 -9.46 8.03
CA SER A 506 -9.70 -10.68 8.74
C SER A 506 -8.55 -11.67 8.97
N ALA A 507 -7.62 -11.76 8.03
CA ALA A 507 -6.47 -12.66 8.09
C ALA A 507 -5.29 -12.08 8.88
N SER A 508 -5.42 -10.85 9.39
CA SER A 508 -4.46 -10.15 10.25
C SER A 508 -5.15 -9.57 11.49
N ASN A 509 -6.32 -10.09 11.89
CA ASN A 509 -7.13 -9.53 12.99
C ASN A 509 -7.36 -8.01 12.92
N GLY A 510 -7.20 -7.39 11.75
CA GLY A 510 -7.34 -5.96 11.54
C GLY A 510 -6.06 -5.16 11.26
N ILE A 511 -4.82 -5.68 11.37
CA ILE A 511 -3.59 -4.87 11.07
C ILE A 511 -3.73 -4.31 9.64
N HIS A 512 -3.86 -5.20 8.67
CA HIS A 512 -3.72 -4.90 7.26
C HIS A 512 -5.07 -4.65 6.60
N ARG A 513 -5.86 -3.78 7.24
CA ARG A 513 -7.17 -3.36 6.72
C ARG A 513 -6.99 -2.26 5.68
N GLY A 514 -7.66 -2.41 4.54
CA GLY A 514 -7.76 -1.37 3.51
C GLY A 514 -8.66 -0.20 3.93
N ILE A 515 -8.60 0.89 3.19
CA ILE A 515 -9.29 2.15 3.52
C ILE A 515 -10.82 1.97 3.64
N ALA A 516 -11.43 1.25 2.72
CA ALA A 516 -12.87 1.07 2.61
C ALA A 516 -13.24 -0.42 2.69
N PRO A 517 -13.19 -1.04 3.89
CA PRO A 517 -13.30 -2.49 4.08
C PRO A 517 -14.68 -3.10 3.75
N GLY A 518 -15.68 -2.27 3.44
CA GLY A 518 -17.04 -2.64 3.10
C GLY A 518 -17.40 -2.47 1.63
N VAL A 519 -16.48 -2.00 0.78
CA VAL A 519 -16.76 -1.83 -0.67
C VAL A 519 -16.98 -3.17 -1.37
N ASN A 520 -17.76 -3.12 -2.44
CA ASN A 520 -17.74 -4.15 -3.46
C ASN A 520 -16.58 -3.90 -4.44
N LEU A 521 -16.04 -4.97 -5.01
CA LEU A 521 -14.94 -4.90 -5.98
C LEU A 521 -15.35 -5.50 -7.33
N ILE A 522 -14.86 -4.92 -8.41
CA ILE A 522 -14.82 -5.54 -9.74
C ILE A 522 -13.36 -5.83 -10.06
N ASN A 523 -13.07 -7.10 -10.34
CA ASN A 523 -11.79 -7.52 -10.86
C ASN A 523 -11.82 -7.39 -12.39
N MET A 524 -11.18 -6.35 -12.93
CA MET A 524 -11.01 -6.15 -14.36
C MET A 524 -9.56 -6.46 -14.73
N ARG A 525 -9.30 -7.72 -15.07
CA ARG A 525 -7.96 -8.21 -15.40
C ARG A 525 -7.60 -7.91 -16.84
N ILE A 526 -6.57 -7.08 -17.02
CA ILE A 526 -6.06 -6.67 -18.32
C ILE A 526 -4.60 -7.05 -18.58
N SER A 527 -3.86 -7.50 -17.55
CA SER A 527 -2.47 -7.94 -17.72
C SER A 527 -2.27 -9.43 -17.49
N ASP A 528 -1.38 -10.02 -18.30
CA ASP A 528 -1.02 -11.43 -18.18
C ASP A 528 -0.20 -11.72 -16.91
N GLY A 529 0.21 -12.98 -16.72
CA GLY A 529 1.01 -13.40 -15.56
C GLY A 529 2.42 -12.80 -15.49
N LYS A 530 2.87 -12.06 -16.50
CA LYS A 530 4.13 -11.31 -16.53
C LYS A 530 3.92 -9.81 -16.31
N GLY A 531 2.69 -9.37 -16.03
CA GLY A 531 2.35 -7.96 -15.88
C GLY A 531 2.29 -7.21 -17.21
N MET A 532 2.30 -7.91 -18.35
CA MET A 532 2.25 -7.27 -19.67
C MET A 532 0.81 -6.94 -20.06
N THR A 533 0.60 -5.71 -20.51
CA THR A 533 -0.68 -5.24 -21.04
C THR A 533 -0.48 -4.07 -22.00
N TYR A 534 -1.42 -3.86 -22.92
CA TYR A 534 -1.36 -2.79 -23.92
C TYR A 534 -2.47 -1.76 -23.70
N ALA A 535 -2.29 -0.56 -24.24
CA ALA A 535 -3.30 0.50 -24.22
C ALA A 535 -4.66 0.00 -24.73
N SER A 536 -4.68 -0.83 -25.78
CA SER A 536 -5.91 -1.41 -26.31
C SER A 536 -6.61 -2.37 -25.34
N ASP A 537 -5.87 -3.14 -24.54
CA ASP A 537 -6.43 -4.02 -23.50
C ASP A 537 -7.04 -3.21 -22.37
N LEU A 538 -6.35 -2.15 -21.93
CA LEU A 538 -6.90 -1.18 -20.98
C LEU A 538 -8.19 -0.56 -21.49
N ILE A 539 -8.20 -0.01 -22.71
CA ILE A 539 -9.41 0.61 -23.29
C ILE A 539 -10.56 -0.40 -23.43
N THR A 540 -10.25 -1.67 -23.71
CA THR A 540 -11.26 -2.74 -23.77
C THR A 540 -11.86 -3.02 -22.38
N GLY A 541 -11.05 -3.01 -21.33
CA GLY A 541 -11.53 -3.12 -19.95
C GLY A 541 -12.40 -1.93 -19.56
N LEU A 542 -12.00 -0.71 -19.92
CA LEU A 542 -12.79 0.51 -19.65
C LEU A 542 -14.13 0.49 -20.43
N GLN A 543 -14.15 -0.02 -21.66
CA GLN A 543 -15.39 -0.26 -22.42
C GLN A 543 -16.35 -1.17 -21.65
N TRP A 544 -15.86 -2.28 -21.10
CA TRP A 544 -16.70 -3.19 -20.33
C TRP A 544 -17.29 -2.50 -19.10
N LEU A 545 -16.46 -1.74 -18.36
CA LEU A 545 -16.93 -0.95 -17.20
C LEU A 545 -17.98 0.08 -17.61
N TYR A 546 -17.80 0.77 -18.73
CA TYR A 546 -18.77 1.73 -19.26
C TYR A 546 -20.13 1.09 -19.56
N GLU A 547 -20.14 -0.15 -20.06
CA GLU A 547 -21.36 -0.91 -20.38
C GLU A 547 -22.05 -1.45 -19.12
N HIS A 548 -21.28 -1.85 -18.10
CA HIS A 548 -21.78 -2.52 -16.91
C HIS A 548 -21.88 -1.61 -15.66
N GLN A 549 -21.58 -0.32 -15.79
CA GLN A 549 -21.58 0.67 -14.70
C GLN A 549 -22.86 0.59 -13.85
N ALA A 550 -24.03 0.64 -14.49
CA ALA A 550 -25.32 0.64 -13.80
C ALA A 550 -25.65 -0.73 -13.18
N GLN A 551 -25.23 -1.83 -13.82
CA GLN A 551 -25.50 -3.18 -13.35
C GLN A 551 -24.82 -3.47 -12.00
N TYR A 552 -23.60 -2.99 -11.82
CA TYR A 552 -22.80 -3.24 -10.62
C TYR A 552 -22.67 -2.02 -9.70
N ASN A 553 -23.38 -0.92 -9.99
CA ASN A 553 -23.23 0.36 -9.28
C ASN A 553 -21.75 0.79 -9.18
N ILE A 554 -21.01 0.72 -10.30
CA ILE A 554 -19.61 1.10 -10.33
C ILE A 554 -19.53 2.61 -10.17
N ARG A 555 -18.82 3.06 -9.13
CA ARG A 555 -18.70 4.48 -8.78
C ARG A 555 -17.27 4.98 -8.80
N VAL A 556 -16.30 4.08 -8.62
CA VAL A 556 -14.87 4.40 -8.61
C VAL A 556 -14.13 3.42 -9.52
N VAL A 557 -13.17 3.91 -10.28
CA VAL A 557 -12.29 3.09 -11.12
C VAL A 557 -10.85 3.41 -10.74
N ASN A 558 -10.12 2.43 -10.21
CA ASN A 558 -8.71 2.53 -9.90
C ASN A 558 -7.87 1.99 -11.07
N ILE A 559 -6.96 2.81 -11.58
CA ILE A 559 -6.01 2.44 -12.64
C ILE A 559 -4.58 2.73 -12.13
N SER A 560 -3.94 1.69 -11.59
CA SER A 560 -2.56 1.74 -11.09
C SER A 560 -1.54 1.39 -12.19
N LEU A 561 -1.73 1.97 -13.39
CA LEU A 561 -0.97 1.69 -14.60
C LEU A 561 -0.74 2.99 -15.39
N ASN A 562 0.42 3.12 -16.03
CA ASN A 562 0.74 4.26 -16.90
C ASN A 562 1.24 3.77 -18.27
N SER A 563 0.89 4.50 -19.33
CA SER A 563 1.48 4.30 -20.65
C SER A 563 2.98 4.53 -20.62
N THR A 564 3.70 3.83 -21.49
CA THR A 564 5.15 4.02 -21.67
C THR A 564 5.50 5.10 -22.69
N VAL A 565 4.50 5.72 -23.34
CA VAL A 565 4.69 6.73 -24.38
C VAL A 565 4.11 8.07 -23.94
N PRO A 566 4.87 9.18 -24.03
CA PRO A 566 4.34 10.52 -23.81
C PRO A 566 3.35 10.89 -24.91
N GLU A 567 2.12 11.26 -24.55
CA GLU A 567 1.12 11.71 -25.51
C GLU A 567 0.19 12.77 -24.87
N SER A 568 -0.28 13.74 -25.68
CA SER A 568 -1.27 14.73 -25.30
C SER A 568 -2.59 14.07 -24.87
N TYR A 569 -3.24 14.56 -23.82
CA TYR A 569 -4.56 14.03 -23.44
C TYR A 569 -5.63 14.28 -24.53
N HIS A 570 -5.46 15.30 -25.39
CA HIS A 570 -6.35 15.56 -26.52
C HIS A 570 -6.34 14.46 -27.59
N THR A 571 -5.24 13.72 -27.69
CA THR A 571 -5.02 12.69 -28.70
C THR A 571 -4.87 11.29 -28.13
N SER A 572 -4.66 11.16 -26.82
CA SER A 572 -4.55 9.87 -26.15
C SER A 572 -5.89 9.10 -26.22
N PRO A 573 -5.89 7.86 -26.73
CA PRO A 573 -7.08 7.03 -26.71
C PRO A 573 -7.43 6.53 -25.30
N ILE A 574 -6.44 6.45 -24.40
CA ILE A 574 -6.67 6.10 -22.98
C ILE A 574 -7.39 7.28 -22.29
N ALA A 575 -6.93 8.52 -22.50
CA ALA A 575 -7.56 9.73 -21.97
C ALA A 575 -9.03 9.82 -22.40
N ALA A 576 -9.29 9.69 -23.71
CA ALA A 576 -10.66 9.68 -24.24
C ALA A 576 -11.56 8.61 -23.60
N ALA A 577 -11.02 7.42 -23.30
CA ALA A 577 -11.78 6.37 -22.63
C ALA A 577 -12.09 6.73 -21.17
N VAL A 578 -11.10 7.19 -20.39
CA VAL A 578 -11.32 7.55 -18.98
C VAL A 578 -12.23 8.77 -18.81
N GLU A 579 -12.19 9.74 -19.73
CA GLU A 579 -13.13 10.87 -19.75
C GLU A 579 -14.58 10.39 -19.95
N LEU A 580 -14.81 9.39 -20.80
CA LEU A 580 -16.16 8.84 -21.00
C LEU A 580 -16.68 8.11 -19.75
N LEU A 581 -15.79 7.48 -18.98
CA LEU A 581 -16.14 6.91 -17.68
C LEU A 581 -16.48 8.02 -16.67
N TRP A 582 -15.66 9.08 -16.64
CA TRP A 582 -15.87 10.27 -15.82
C TRP A 582 -17.24 10.90 -16.07
N PHE A 583 -17.58 11.18 -17.33
CA PHE A 583 -18.88 11.74 -17.70
C PHE A 583 -20.06 10.79 -17.47
N LYS A 584 -19.80 9.48 -17.33
CA LYS A 584 -20.81 8.50 -16.92
C LYS A 584 -21.01 8.44 -15.40
N GLY A 585 -20.30 9.26 -14.63
CA GLY A 585 -20.44 9.35 -13.17
C GLY A 585 -19.54 8.39 -12.38
N MET A 586 -18.52 7.81 -13.01
CA MET A 586 -17.48 7.03 -12.32
C MET A 586 -16.28 7.93 -12.05
N THR A 587 -15.89 8.07 -10.77
CA THR A 587 -14.66 8.77 -10.42
C THR A 587 -13.46 7.90 -10.80
N VAL A 588 -12.60 8.41 -11.67
CA VAL A 588 -11.39 7.68 -12.10
C VAL A 588 -10.18 8.18 -11.32
N VAL A 589 -9.52 7.26 -10.63
CA VAL A 589 -8.33 7.52 -9.80
C VAL A 589 -7.14 6.77 -10.41
N VAL A 590 -6.03 7.47 -10.62
CA VAL A 590 -4.88 6.96 -11.38
C VAL A 590 -3.56 7.22 -10.68
N SER A 591 -2.61 6.30 -10.79
CA SER A 591 -1.24 6.48 -10.30
C SER A 591 -0.48 7.52 -11.12
N ALA A 592 0.32 8.37 -10.48
CA ALA A 592 1.12 9.39 -11.18
C ALA A 592 2.26 8.80 -12.03
N GLY A 593 2.78 7.63 -11.66
CA GLY A 593 3.94 6.98 -12.28
C GLY A 593 5.18 7.00 -11.39
N ASN A 594 6.10 6.07 -11.65
CA ASN A 594 7.32 5.87 -10.84
C ASN A 594 8.61 6.33 -11.57
N ASN A 595 8.50 7.20 -12.57
CA ASN A 595 9.63 7.74 -13.32
C ASN A 595 10.26 9.00 -12.68
N GLY A 596 9.85 9.36 -11.47
CA GLY A 596 10.52 10.37 -10.66
C GLY A 596 11.91 9.92 -10.22
N ASN A 597 12.79 10.87 -9.95
CA ASN A 597 14.16 10.61 -9.51
C ASN A 597 14.60 11.54 -8.36
N GLY A 598 13.64 12.21 -7.70
CA GLY A 598 13.90 13.25 -6.70
C GLY A 598 14.51 14.55 -7.24
N ASN A 599 14.86 14.63 -8.53
CA ASN A 599 15.62 15.74 -9.13
C ASN A 599 14.78 16.53 -10.14
N GLY A 600 13.68 17.11 -9.66
CA GLY A 600 12.81 17.99 -10.44
C GLY A 600 11.65 17.28 -11.14
N ALA A 601 10.90 18.07 -11.91
CA ALA A 601 9.70 17.63 -12.60
C ALA A 601 10.00 16.64 -13.73
N VAL A 602 9.16 15.61 -13.85
CA VAL A 602 9.18 14.63 -14.93
C VAL A 602 7.84 14.60 -15.65
N PRO A 603 7.79 14.20 -16.93
CA PRO A 603 6.52 14.03 -17.63
C PRO A 603 5.65 12.95 -16.98
N LEU A 604 4.35 13.24 -16.87
CA LEU A 604 3.33 12.24 -16.54
C LEU A 604 2.74 11.69 -17.84
N PHE A 605 2.48 10.39 -17.88
CA PHE A 605 1.95 9.71 -19.05
C PHE A 605 0.51 9.25 -18.82
N SER A 606 -0.24 9.11 -19.92
CA SER A 606 -1.65 8.72 -19.88
C SER A 606 -1.88 7.45 -19.05
N PRO A 607 -2.93 7.40 -18.21
CA PRO A 607 -3.97 8.42 -17.99
C PRO A 607 -3.60 9.56 -17.01
N ALA A 608 -2.42 9.55 -16.38
CA ALA A 608 -2.06 10.51 -15.32
C ALA A 608 -1.92 11.97 -15.77
N ASN A 609 -1.79 12.23 -17.07
CA ASN A 609 -1.73 13.57 -17.62
C ASN A 609 -3.10 14.15 -18.00
N ASP A 610 -4.19 13.41 -17.81
CA ASP A 610 -5.54 13.87 -18.08
C ASP A 610 -6.05 14.80 -16.95
N PRO A 611 -6.54 16.02 -17.26
CA PRO A 611 -7.01 16.96 -16.26
C PRO A 611 -8.30 16.53 -15.55
N PHE A 612 -9.11 15.63 -16.11
CA PHE A 612 -10.34 15.16 -15.47
C PHE A 612 -10.04 14.23 -14.30
N VAL A 613 -9.23 13.19 -14.54
CA VAL A 613 -8.99 12.13 -13.53
C VAL A 613 -8.28 12.66 -12.28
N ILE A 614 -8.42 11.93 -11.17
CA ILE A 614 -7.67 12.18 -9.94
C ILE A 614 -6.34 11.44 -10.04
N THR A 615 -5.25 12.18 -10.20
CA THR A 615 -3.89 11.65 -10.31
C THR A 615 -3.21 11.71 -8.96
N VAL A 616 -2.66 10.59 -8.52
CA VAL A 616 -2.14 10.41 -7.16
C VAL A 616 -0.65 10.11 -7.18
N GLY A 617 0.14 10.99 -6.57
CA GLY A 617 1.55 10.75 -6.27
C GLY A 617 1.75 10.00 -4.95
N ALA A 618 2.99 9.60 -4.67
CA ALA A 618 3.33 8.81 -3.49
C ALA A 618 4.08 9.63 -2.44
N THR A 619 3.67 9.50 -1.18
CA THR A 619 4.49 9.84 -0.02
C THR A 619 5.19 8.60 0.54
N ASP A 620 6.32 8.84 1.17
CA ASP A 620 6.92 7.97 2.18
C ASP A 620 6.40 8.46 3.53
N ASP A 621 5.46 7.70 4.10
CA ASP A 621 4.85 7.97 5.41
C ASP A 621 5.77 7.56 6.57
N ARG A 622 6.96 7.05 6.24
CA ARG A 622 7.97 6.58 7.21
C ARG A 622 7.41 5.56 8.21
N GLY A 623 6.32 4.88 7.86
CA GLY A 623 5.65 3.94 8.75
C GLY A 623 5.05 4.60 9.99
N THR A 624 4.82 5.92 10.00
CA THR A 624 4.18 6.63 11.10
C THR A 624 2.79 7.12 10.70
N GLY A 625 1.88 7.21 11.68
CA GLY A 625 0.56 7.78 11.45
C GLY A 625 0.55 9.31 11.43
N SER A 626 1.66 9.97 11.78
CA SER A 626 1.79 11.43 11.73
C SER A 626 2.17 11.87 10.32
N LEU A 627 1.72 13.05 9.92
CA LEU A 627 2.10 13.66 8.64
C LEU A 627 3.36 14.54 8.76
N ASP A 628 3.90 14.72 9.97
CA ASP A 628 4.98 15.68 10.24
C ASP A 628 6.33 15.29 9.61
N ASP A 629 6.57 14.00 9.42
CA ASP A 629 7.81 13.46 8.85
C ASP A 629 7.66 12.92 7.42
N ASP A 630 6.44 12.94 6.89
CA ASP A 630 6.10 12.55 5.52
C ASP A 630 6.90 13.36 4.50
N VAL A 631 7.43 12.64 3.50
CA VAL A 631 8.07 13.26 2.35
C VAL A 631 7.52 12.66 1.06
N VAL A 632 7.51 13.44 -0.03
CA VAL A 632 7.20 12.88 -1.35
C VAL A 632 8.24 11.81 -1.68
N ALA A 633 7.78 10.61 -2.04
CA ALA A 633 8.64 9.50 -2.40
C ALA A 633 9.46 9.86 -3.65
N THR A 634 10.75 9.55 -3.65
CA THR A 634 11.68 9.99 -4.71
C THR A 634 11.31 9.48 -6.09
N PHE A 635 10.68 8.31 -6.18
CA PHE A 635 10.17 7.73 -7.43
C PHE A 635 8.88 8.38 -7.94
N SER A 636 8.15 9.12 -7.10
CA SER A 636 6.85 9.68 -7.47
C SER A 636 7.01 10.71 -8.57
N ALA A 637 6.34 10.48 -9.70
CA ALA A 637 6.28 11.45 -10.78
C ALA A 637 5.49 12.70 -10.36
N TYR A 638 5.99 13.87 -10.72
CA TYR A 638 5.31 15.15 -10.58
C TYR A 638 5.81 16.11 -11.66
N GLY A 639 4.99 17.09 -12.03
CA GLY A 639 5.38 18.08 -13.02
C GLY A 639 4.20 18.80 -13.66
N THR A 640 4.42 19.23 -14.89
CA THR A 640 3.43 19.92 -15.71
C THR A 640 3.22 19.12 -16.99
N THR A 641 1.96 18.89 -17.37
CA THR A 641 1.61 18.19 -18.60
C THR A 641 1.99 19.03 -19.83
N ILE A 642 1.94 18.42 -21.03
CA ILE A 642 2.22 19.09 -22.30
C ILE A 642 1.34 20.35 -22.48
N GLU A 643 0.12 20.29 -21.97
CA GLU A 643 -0.89 21.35 -22.07
C GLU A 643 -0.84 22.36 -20.91
N GLY A 644 0.08 22.19 -19.95
CA GLY A 644 0.28 23.15 -18.88
C GLY A 644 -0.45 22.84 -17.56
N PHE A 645 -1.04 21.66 -17.40
CA PHE A 645 -1.70 21.27 -16.14
C PHE A 645 -0.68 20.79 -15.10
N ALA A 646 -0.78 21.27 -13.86
CA ALA A 646 0.02 20.76 -12.76
C ALA A 646 -0.51 19.40 -12.30
N LYS A 647 0.38 18.40 -12.16
CA LYS A 647 0.05 17.05 -11.70
C LYS A 647 1.19 16.48 -10.83
N PRO A 648 0.93 15.55 -9.89
CA PRO A 648 -0.38 14.97 -9.54
C PRO A 648 -1.35 15.96 -8.89
N ASP A 649 -2.62 15.60 -8.76
CA ASP A 649 -3.61 16.46 -8.07
C ASP A 649 -3.38 16.44 -6.56
N LEU A 650 -2.98 15.28 -6.01
CA LEU A 650 -2.62 15.10 -4.61
C LEU A 650 -1.64 13.93 -4.43
N VAL A 651 -1.18 13.72 -3.20
CA VAL A 651 -0.31 12.60 -2.82
C VAL A 651 -0.96 11.77 -1.72
N ALA A 652 -0.63 10.49 -1.68
CA ALA A 652 -1.04 9.57 -0.63
C ALA A 652 0.10 8.59 -0.31
N PRO A 653 0.09 7.91 0.85
CA PRO A 653 1.10 6.93 1.21
C PRO A 653 1.29 5.87 0.12
N GLY A 654 2.54 5.66 -0.30
CA GLY A 654 2.86 4.76 -1.40
C GLY A 654 4.19 4.04 -1.25
N ARG A 655 4.93 4.26 -0.16
CA ARG A 655 6.18 3.53 0.10
C ARG A 655 5.94 2.44 1.14
N ASN A 656 6.44 1.24 0.87
CA ASN A 656 6.44 0.10 1.78
C ASN A 656 5.05 -0.30 2.33
N ILE A 657 4.01 -0.11 1.52
CA ILE A 657 2.63 -0.44 1.89
C ILE A 657 2.47 -1.96 1.94
N VAL A 658 2.00 -2.45 3.09
CA VAL A 658 1.61 -3.85 3.27
C VAL A 658 0.16 -4.01 2.84
N SER A 659 -0.12 -5.03 2.02
CA SER A 659 -1.47 -5.34 1.56
C SER A 659 -1.52 -6.80 1.10
N LEU A 660 -2.67 -7.24 0.60
CA LEU A 660 -2.95 -8.63 0.29
C LEU A 660 -1.95 -9.23 -0.70
N SER A 661 -1.56 -10.47 -0.43
CA SER A 661 -0.74 -11.29 -1.29
C SER A 661 -1.61 -12.12 -2.22
N ALA A 662 -1.21 -12.25 -3.49
CA ALA A 662 -1.80 -13.23 -4.41
C ALA A 662 -1.27 -14.66 -4.21
N GLY A 663 -0.54 -14.89 -3.10
CA GLY A 663 0.03 -16.17 -2.72
C GLY A 663 1.44 -16.42 -3.26
N ASN A 664 2.05 -17.51 -2.81
CA ASN A 664 3.45 -17.86 -3.08
C ASN A 664 3.78 -18.11 -4.56
N ASN A 665 2.76 -18.32 -5.40
CA ASN A 665 2.95 -18.64 -6.80
C ASN A 665 2.91 -17.43 -7.73
N ALA A 666 2.47 -16.27 -7.24
CA ALA A 666 2.44 -15.04 -8.01
C ALA A 666 3.86 -14.57 -8.36
N THR A 667 4.03 -13.96 -9.53
CA THR A 667 5.33 -13.52 -10.06
C THR A 667 6.04 -12.59 -9.09
N VAL A 668 5.37 -11.55 -8.60
CA VAL A 668 5.98 -10.59 -7.64
C VAL A 668 6.42 -11.26 -6.34
N THR A 669 5.68 -12.25 -5.86
CA THR A 669 6.01 -13.01 -4.64
C THR A 669 7.22 -13.92 -4.84
N LYS A 670 7.38 -14.50 -6.04
CA LYS A 670 8.53 -15.33 -6.40
C LYS A 670 9.80 -14.52 -6.61
N GLU A 671 9.67 -13.37 -7.26
CA GLU A 671 10.79 -12.49 -7.56
C GLU A 671 11.28 -11.74 -6.31
N HIS A 672 10.38 -11.47 -5.35
CA HIS A 672 10.70 -10.72 -4.12
C HIS A 672 10.19 -11.43 -2.86
N PRO A 673 10.71 -12.62 -2.52
CA PRO A 673 10.23 -13.38 -1.38
C PRO A 673 10.46 -12.69 -0.03
N SER A 674 11.46 -11.81 0.06
CA SER A 674 11.76 -11.00 1.26
C SER A 674 10.71 -9.95 1.57
N HIS A 675 9.76 -9.70 0.67
CA HIS A 675 8.69 -8.71 0.84
C HIS A 675 7.38 -9.35 1.30
N LYS A 676 7.35 -10.67 1.47
CA LYS A 676 6.22 -11.36 2.08
C LYS A 676 6.06 -10.92 3.53
N VAL A 677 4.82 -10.76 3.96
CA VAL A 677 4.43 -10.50 5.34
C VAL A 677 3.46 -11.61 5.72
N GLY A 678 3.99 -12.63 6.40
CA GLY A 678 3.28 -13.89 6.61
C GLY A 678 2.87 -14.57 5.30
N SER A 679 1.79 -15.35 5.33
CA SER A 679 1.28 -16.09 4.17
C SER A 679 0.23 -15.32 3.35
N GLN A 680 -0.33 -14.25 3.91
CA GLN A 680 -1.52 -13.56 3.38
C GLN A 680 -1.20 -12.14 2.87
N TYR A 681 -0.03 -11.58 3.21
CA TYR A 681 0.29 -10.20 2.88
C TYR A 681 1.65 -10.05 2.20
N PHE A 682 1.82 -8.91 1.55
CA PHE A 682 2.99 -8.57 0.76
C PHE A 682 3.24 -7.06 0.80
N ARG A 683 4.52 -6.67 0.76
CA ARG A 683 4.95 -5.27 0.82
C ARG A 683 5.36 -4.76 -0.56
N MET A 684 4.78 -3.63 -0.99
CA MET A 684 5.14 -2.98 -2.26
C MET A 684 5.33 -1.47 -2.09
N SER A 685 6.06 -0.86 -3.02
CA SER A 685 6.18 0.59 -3.12
C SER A 685 5.80 1.06 -4.53
N GLY A 686 5.13 2.19 -4.62
CA GLY A 686 4.79 2.80 -5.89
C GLY A 686 3.61 3.75 -5.78
N THR A 687 3.47 4.62 -6.77
CA THR A 687 2.23 5.40 -6.95
C THR A 687 1.04 4.49 -7.22
N SER A 688 1.28 3.25 -7.66
CA SER A 688 0.29 2.16 -7.70
C SER A 688 -0.33 1.81 -6.35
N MET A 689 0.37 2.07 -5.24
CA MET A 689 -0.14 1.85 -3.87
C MET A 689 -0.84 3.09 -3.32
N SER A 690 -0.48 4.29 -3.80
CA SER A 690 -1.13 5.54 -3.41
C SER A 690 -2.51 5.73 -4.06
N ALA A 691 -2.65 5.42 -5.35
CA ALA A 691 -3.94 5.51 -6.05
C ALA A 691 -5.09 4.71 -5.37
N PRO A 692 -4.88 3.46 -4.90
CA PRO A 692 -5.92 2.72 -4.21
C PRO A 692 -6.27 3.27 -2.82
N VAL A 693 -5.34 3.93 -2.13
CA VAL A 693 -5.65 4.66 -0.88
C VAL A 693 -6.74 5.70 -1.17
N VAL A 694 -6.51 6.53 -2.18
CA VAL A 694 -7.46 7.59 -2.59
C VAL A 694 -8.74 7.00 -3.14
N SER A 695 -8.69 5.90 -3.88
CA SER A 695 -9.89 5.20 -4.36
C SER A 695 -10.78 4.73 -3.21
N GLY A 696 -10.18 4.23 -2.13
CA GLY A 696 -10.90 3.89 -0.90
C GLY A 696 -11.51 5.12 -0.24
N VAL A 697 -10.76 6.22 -0.10
CA VAL A 697 -11.28 7.49 0.47
C VAL A 697 -12.46 8.00 -0.35
N VAL A 698 -12.38 7.96 -1.68
CA VAL A 698 -13.50 8.33 -2.57
C VAL A 698 -14.72 7.43 -2.32
N ALA A 699 -14.52 6.13 -2.10
CA ALA A 699 -15.62 5.23 -1.79
C ALA A 699 -16.28 5.54 -0.43
N LEU A 700 -15.49 5.92 0.59
CA LEU A 700 -16.01 6.40 1.87
C LEU A 700 -16.81 7.69 1.69
N LEU A 701 -16.28 8.65 0.93
CA LEU A 701 -16.95 9.92 0.62
C LEU A 701 -18.27 9.68 -0.12
N LEU A 702 -18.29 8.77 -1.09
CA LEU A 702 -19.49 8.45 -1.86
C LEU A 702 -20.51 7.60 -1.08
N GLN A 703 -20.10 6.90 -0.01
CA GLN A 703 -21.06 6.32 0.93
C GLN A 703 -21.80 7.43 1.69
N ASP A 704 -21.07 8.47 2.12
CA ASP A 704 -21.62 9.58 2.90
C ASP A 704 -22.43 10.57 2.04
N GLU A 705 -21.91 10.93 0.88
CA GLU A 705 -22.51 11.87 -0.07
C GLU A 705 -22.75 11.17 -1.44
N PRO A 706 -23.75 10.28 -1.54
CA PRO A 706 -23.91 9.38 -2.69
C PRO A 706 -24.20 10.05 -4.03
N ASN A 707 -24.67 11.31 -4.01
CA ASN A 707 -25.07 12.06 -5.20
C ASN A 707 -23.94 12.93 -5.78
N LEU A 708 -22.73 12.91 -5.20
CA LEU A 708 -21.61 13.68 -5.76
C LEU A 708 -21.25 13.17 -7.15
N THR A 709 -21.07 14.13 -8.06
CA THR A 709 -20.47 13.92 -9.37
C THR A 709 -18.95 13.78 -9.24
N PRO A 710 -18.25 13.15 -10.20
CA PRO A 710 -16.79 13.05 -10.17
C PRO A 710 -16.07 14.40 -10.01
N ASP A 711 -16.56 15.47 -10.65
CA ASP A 711 -16.00 16.83 -10.49
C ASP A 711 -16.12 17.33 -9.05
N GLN A 712 -17.25 17.07 -8.39
CA GLN A 712 -17.45 17.44 -6.99
C GLN A 712 -16.62 16.58 -6.05
N VAL A 713 -16.46 15.29 -6.34
CA VAL A 713 -15.56 14.40 -5.59
C VAL A 713 -14.13 14.91 -5.67
N LYS A 714 -13.64 15.24 -6.86
CA LYS A 714 -12.29 15.77 -7.07
C LYS A 714 -12.04 17.12 -6.39
N TYR A 715 -13.08 17.92 -6.22
CA TYR A 715 -12.99 19.21 -5.53
C TYR A 715 -12.89 19.08 -4.00
N ARG A 716 -13.50 18.04 -3.42
CA ARG A 716 -13.41 17.76 -1.97
C ARG A 716 -12.03 17.22 -1.62
#